data_AF-A0A9W6PBT5-F1
#
_entry.id   AF-A0A9W6PBT5-F1
#
_cell.length_a   1.000
_cell.length_b   1.000
_cell.length_c   1.000
_cell.angle_alpha   90.00
_cell.angle_beta   90.00
_cell.angle_gamma   90.00
#
_symmetry.space_group_name_H-M   'P 1'
#
loop_
_entity.id
_entity.type
_entity.pdbx_description
1 polymer ?
#
loop_
_entity_poly.entity_id
_entity_poly.type
_entity_poly.pdbx_seq_one_letter_code
_entity_poly.pdbx_strand_id
1 'polypeptide(L)'
;MTTHRRALRLASTLVAAGLALTAAPYALAADATAGTDGVVKLTDAQAQDISARLNADLYPQATATATDSADTAPAGDTGTGGSGSQLDAHAPVTFTAGSTLEGVRGLAKTVPAGADGSYFTLHSLGNVQLHKADGSTAWARTNASLYADWQVKPLRPWDTEPYPARIPLGYNPLDPFGSDSRQGYDTGDLTGDGVPDLVVSATVGEAPYRPFTSPGSALTYGSFVTVLDGSTGRTLWSKLYATSTIVRIVDGTLLVSDAPSNNTSAARTSTATLTGIQFGYADGKLTPTSTWTYDTGVSKASGEAAWGDLVELGGGKVAVSFDRRRTATAPARTTTFVLDTADGSLGWQTDGDLLGRQLHLDAARHRVVAVEQADYFEALSYSLVSYDLATGARTVLDTRVNTMVTAMSIGDAADGSGDEYVVSESTLDNAIYVNSSTIRVLDGADGSTVRWTSTTKRTADGGDGPSTWSLDAVGGTLYASAQDGTDTDTAANVSGLRYGVLTAYNGNGKVRWQEKATNASPRFQQIDGSTVRTVDQQQNIHTYNLGNGKQKSLTPLQGDLNYAAATDLDGDGKQDVIAGGTSDGVWAYSGPSLLSGTPKQLWRATVPGEVHAVATGDVNGDGKPEVVVAADTATVVLDGATGQVLTTIDGGGKYVRSVTLADLDGDGKQEILVPTDALRAYKGDGTALWTYAAPAGSGEVVFSDAVVSEGRVFAQYSGIGAMQQADSVQNGVALDAAKGTLLWQADPKAPAEAVDGKIHGALLDHAVYASPKIPYADGHAMVYTWLISAVPGGISGGGTDLVSPMSVTEIRDGRTGEVLHQKVAGGPWSHGNFFTGEDGDGLQEMGFGVLRQYLAGGEDRWTSVTAPLRTAQFITGPDGKKLLVGGVEGGLAAYDPAIVGDGNAFHSSIGSANARGGRDYLAVDLDGDGKEEMISLNYDALGVNRAAKMLGGGVLSIDNGIHQMTTYKLS
;
A
#
# COMPACT_ATOMS: atom_id res chain seq x y z
N MET A 1 49.66 -52.32 17.20
CA MET A 1 48.46 -51.84 17.91
C MET A 1 48.57 -50.32 18.03
N THR A 2 47.62 -49.59 17.43
CA THR A 2 47.01 -48.28 17.85
C THR A 2 47.93 -47.11 18.29
N THR A 3 47.75 -45.83 17.95
CA THR A 3 46.98 -45.02 16.99
C THR A 3 47.39 -43.54 17.23
N HIS A 4 47.24 -42.71 16.20
CA HIS A 4 47.00 -41.26 16.20
C HIS A 4 48.03 -40.21 16.69
N ARG A 5 48.13 -39.19 15.83
CA ARG A 5 48.96 -37.98 15.89
C ARG A 5 48.06 -36.75 15.77
N ARG A 6 48.46 -35.71 16.52
CA ARG A 6 48.51 -34.28 16.20
C ARG A 6 47.26 -33.40 16.41
N ALA A 7 47.48 -32.44 17.31
CA ALA A 7 46.81 -31.16 17.39
C ALA A 7 47.77 -30.02 16.95
N LEU A 8 47.13 -28.92 16.54
CA LEU A 8 47.54 -27.51 16.54
C LEU A 8 48.09 -26.81 15.27
N ARG A 9 47.33 -25.74 14.94
CA ARG A 9 47.61 -24.48 14.23
C ARG A 9 47.50 -24.45 12.69
N LEU A 10 46.50 -23.73 12.19
CA LEU A 10 46.68 -22.37 11.62
C LEU A 10 45.33 -21.72 11.25
N ALA A 11 45.07 -20.57 11.87
CA ALA A 11 44.19 -19.54 11.35
C ALA A 11 44.95 -18.77 10.25
N SER A 12 44.34 -18.62 9.07
CA SER A 12 44.63 -17.72 7.92
C SER A 12 44.53 -18.47 6.59
N THR A 13 43.38 -18.33 5.91
CA THR A 13 43.16 -18.37 4.44
C THR A 13 41.65 -18.33 4.19
N LEU A 14 41.06 -17.14 4.32
CA LEU A 14 39.67 -16.86 3.95
C LEU A 14 39.68 -15.65 3.00
N VAL A 15 40.38 -15.79 1.89
CA VAL A 15 40.29 -14.96 0.68
C VAL A 15 40.68 -15.87 -0.49
N ALA A 16 39.84 -15.92 -1.53
CA ALA A 16 40.01 -16.64 -2.80
C ALA A 16 39.67 -18.15 -2.81
N ALA A 17 38.39 -18.45 -3.01
CA ALA A 17 37.94 -19.60 -3.81
C ALA A 17 36.54 -19.32 -4.41
N GLY A 18 36.44 -18.23 -5.17
CA GLY A 18 35.44 -18.11 -6.22
C GLY A 18 36.08 -18.58 -7.52
N LEU A 19 35.79 -19.81 -7.94
CA LEU A 19 35.95 -20.32 -9.32
C LEU A 19 35.60 -21.83 -9.35
N ALA A 20 34.67 -22.17 -10.22
CA ALA A 20 34.39 -23.51 -10.76
C ALA A 20 33.95 -24.62 -9.77
N LEU A 21 32.64 -24.67 -9.51
CA LEU A 21 31.93 -25.91 -9.21
C LEU A 21 30.98 -26.20 -10.38
N THR A 22 31.54 -26.75 -11.45
CA THR A 22 30.80 -27.39 -12.53
C THR A 22 30.27 -28.73 -12.04
N ALA A 23 28.96 -28.96 -12.22
CA ALA A 23 28.26 -30.23 -12.03
C ALA A 23 28.23 -30.82 -10.60
N ALA A 24 27.32 -30.31 -9.77
CA ALA A 24 26.67 -31.07 -8.70
C ALA A 24 25.15 -31.05 -8.94
N PRO A 25 24.40 -32.13 -8.66
CA PRO A 25 22.95 -32.13 -8.84
C PRO A 25 22.31 -31.19 -7.81
N TYR A 26 21.93 -29.98 -8.23
CA TYR A 26 21.28 -28.99 -7.38
C TYR A 26 19.77 -29.26 -7.29
N ALA A 27 19.37 -30.04 -6.30
CA ALA A 27 18.09 -29.97 -5.57
C ALA A 27 18.07 -31.08 -4.50
N LEU A 28 18.54 -30.83 -3.27
CA LEU A 28 18.25 -31.70 -2.13
C LEU A 28 18.13 -30.88 -0.84
N ALA A 29 16.90 -30.66 -0.42
CA ALA A 29 16.51 -30.82 0.98
C ALA A 29 15.16 -31.54 0.97
N ALA A 30 15.19 -32.85 0.78
CA ALA A 30 14.08 -33.74 1.10
C ALA A 30 14.42 -34.42 2.44
N ASP A 31 13.75 -34.02 3.53
CA ASP A 31 13.21 -34.86 4.65
C ASP A 31 12.93 -33.97 5.89
N ALA A 32 11.89 -34.15 6.72
CA ALA A 32 11.10 -35.35 7.06
C ALA A 32 9.60 -35.26 6.71
N THR A 33 9.21 -34.30 5.86
CA THR A 33 7.82 -34.04 5.44
C THR A 33 7.55 -34.41 3.98
N ALA A 34 8.58 -34.73 3.19
CA ALA A 34 8.39 -35.36 1.89
C ALA A 34 7.87 -36.79 2.12
N GLY A 35 6.93 -37.25 1.31
CA GLY A 35 6.62 -38.67 1.26
C GLY A 35 7.87 -39.49 0.94
N THR A 36 7.74 -40.82 0.92
CA THR A 36 8.85 -41.75 0.64
C THR A 36 9.53 -41.57 -0.73
N ASP A 37 9.10 -40.61 -1.56
CA ASP A 37 9.59 -40.31 -2.90
C ASP A 37 10.47 -39.03 -3.01
N GLY A 38 10.63 -38.25 -1.94
CA GLY A 38 11.56 -37.10 -1.90
C GLY A 38 11.11 -35.85 -2.66
N VAL A 39 9.82 -35.76 -3.02
CA VAL A 39 9.21 -34.63 -3.74
C VAL A 39 8.33 -33.81 -2.78
N VAL A 40 8.46 -32.48 -2.82
CA VAL A 40 7.61 -31.55 -2.08
C VAL A 40 6.23 -31.51 -2.74
N LYS A 41 5.21 -31.79 -1.93
CA LYS A 41 3.79 -31.71 -2.30
C LYS A 41 3.09 -30.79 -1.31
N LEU A 42 2.29 -29.86 -1.81
CA LEU A 42 1.58 -28.88 -1.01
C LEU A 42 0.10 -29.24 -0.93
N THR A 43 -0.51 -28.99 0.23
CA THR A 43 -1.97 -28.91 0.37
C THR A 43 -2.48 -27.54 -0.10
N ASP A 44 -3.78 -27.40 -0.36
CA ASP A 44 -4.39 -26.09 -0.66
C ASP A 44 -4.06 -25.05 0.41
N ALA A 45 -4.19 -25.44 1.69
CA ALA A 45 -3.91 -24.55 2.81
C ALA A 45 -2.44 -24.08 2.81
N GLN A 46 -1.50 -24.98 2.48
CA GLN A 46 -0.08 -24.60 2.37
C GLN A 46 0.18 -23.72 1.15
N ALA A 47 -0.40 -24.01 -0.01
CA ALA A 47 -0.24 -23.18 -1.21
C ALA A 47 -0.83 -21.78 -1.00
N GLN A 48 -2.00 -21.68 -0.37
CA GLN A 48 -2.63 -20.41 0.01
C GLN A 48 -1.79 -19.63 1.04
N ASP A 49 -1.28 -20.31 2.08
CA ASP A 49 -0.42 -19.70 3.09
C ASP A 49 0.87 -19.14 2.47
N ILE A 50 1.57 -19.91 1.63
CA ILE A 50 2.76 -19.41 0.92
C ILE A 50 2.39 -18.25 0.00
N SER A 51 1.30 -18.38 -0.77
CA SER A 51 0.84 -17.32 -1.68
C SER A 51 0.55 -16.03 -0.93
N ALA A 52 -0.06 -16.11 0.26
CA ALA A 52 -0.32 -14.95 1.12
C ALA A 52 0.98 -14.37 1.70
N ARG A 53 1.85 -15.21 2.28
CA ARG A 53 3.13 -14.75 2.87
C ARG A 53 4.07 -14.11 1.86
N LEU A 54 4.15 -14.68 0.65
CA LEU A 54 4.93 -14.11 -0.45
C LEU A 54 4.25 -12.93 -1.12
N ASN A 55 2.97 -12.69 -0.83
CA ASN A 55 2.11 -11.77 -1.54
C ASN A 55 2.14 -12.05 -3.06
N ALA A 56 2.10 -13.34 -3.42
CA ALA A 56 2.06 -13.78 -4.82
C ALA A 56 0.73 -13.36 -5.49
N ASP A 57 -0.33 -13.22 -4.69
CA ASP A 57 -1.48 -12.40 -5.04
C ASP A 57 -1.15 -10.92 -4.76
N LEU A 58 -1.26 -10.07 -5.79
CA LEU A 58 -0.95 -8.63 -5.70
C LEU A 58 -2.07 -7.84 -5.01
N TYR A 59 -3.14 -8.51 -4.62
CA TYR A 59 -4.29 -7.94 -3.94
C TYR A 59 -4.32 -8.46 -2.52
N PRO A 60 -3.89 -7.67 -1.53
CA PRO A 60 -4.01 -8.04 -0.14
C PRO A 60 -5.48 -8.41 0.14
N GLN A 61 -5.75 -9.68 0.37
CA GLN A 61 -7.00 -10.09 0.99
C GLN A 61 -6.81 -9.77 2.47
N ALA A 62 -7.74 -9.05 3.09
CA ALA A 62 -7.75 -8.96 4.54
C ALA A 62 -7.80 -10.40 5.05
N THR A 63 -6.69 -10.90 5.61
CA THR A 63 -6.64 -12.25 6.12
C THR A 63 -7.67 -12.34 7.24
N ALA A 64 -8.60 -13.28 7.13
CA ALA A 64 -9.50 -13.68 8.20
C ALA A 64 -8.71 -14.40 9.32
N THR A 65 -7.61 -13.81 9.77
CA THR A 65 -6.73 -14.32 10.83
C THR A 65 -6.99 -13.66 12.18
N ALA A 66 -8.02 -12.81 12.30
CA ALA A 66 -8.77 -12.80 13.54
C ALA A 66 -9.64 -14.06 13.52
N THR A 67 -9.52 -14.91 14.53
CA THR A 67 -10.60 -15.81 14.92
C THR A 67 -11.80 -14.96 15.32
N ASP A 68 -12.48 -14.37 14.34
CA ASP A 68 -13.85 -13.95 14.49
C ASP A 68 -14.63 -15.25 14.54
N SER A 69 -15.03 -15.58 15.75
CA SER A 69 -16.16 -16.45 15.99
C SER A 69 -17.22 -16.06 14.97
N ALA A 70 -17.65 -17.03 14.16
CA ALA A 70 -18.73 -16.85 13.22
C ALA A 70 -19.97 -16.37 14.00
N ASP A 71 -20.12 -15.06 14.13
CA ASP A 71 -21.34 -14.47 14.63
C ASP A 71 -22.35 -14.62 13.51
N THR A 72 -23.26 -15.55 13.76
CA THR A 72 -24.53 -15.68 13.07
C THR A 72 -25.10 -14.29 12.80
N ALA A 73 -25.09 -13.89 11.53
CA ALA A 73 -25.88 -12.76 11.07
C ALA A 73 -27.30 -12.91 11.63
N PRO A 74 -27.85 -11.91 12.34
CA PRO A 74 -29.28 -11.89 12.57
C PRO A 74 -29.94 -11.88 11.20
N ALA A 75 -30.79 -12.89 10.97
CA ALA A 75 -31.61 -12.96 9.78
C ALA A 75 -32.36 -11.65 9.58
N GLY A 76 -32.49 -11.25 8.31
CA GLY A 76 -32.90 -9.92 7.91
C GLY A 76 -34.16 -9.40 8.58
N ASP A 77 -34.12 -8.10 8.86
CA ASP A 77 -35.31 -7.27 8.75
C ASP A 77 -34.98 -6.14 7.76
N THR A 78 -35.87 -5.95 6.80
CA THR A 78 -35.86 -4.82 5.88
C THR A 78 -36.27 -3.58 6.66
N GLY A 79 -35.33 -3.03 7.43
CA GLY A 79 -35.53 -1.85 8.26
C GLY A 79 -35.08 -0.57 7.56
N THR A 80 -36.04 0.20 7.03
CA THR A 80 -35.93 1.66 6.99
C THR A 80 -35.52 2.16 8.38
N GLY A 81 -34.49 3.02 8.46
CA GLY A 81 -34.20 3.85 9.64
C GLY A 81 -34.24 3.11 10.99
N GLY A 82 -33.13 2.51 11.41
CA GLY A 82 -33.00 1.91 12.74
C GLY A 82 -32.99 2.98 13.83
N SER A 83 -34.14 3.18 14.46
CA SER A 83 -34.31 3.94 15.71
C SER A 83 -33.75 3.11 16.88
N GLY A 84 -32.50 3.39 17.25
CA GLY A 84 -32.02 3.15 18.62
C GLY A 84 -32.71 4.13 19.56
N SER A 85 -33.23 3.66 20.67
CA SER A 85 -34.09 4.39 21.59
C SER A 85 -33.35 5.43 22.45
N GLN A 86 -32.86 6.50 21.81
CA GLN A 86 -32.92 7.89 22.26
C GLN A 86 -32.93 8.71 20.98
N LEU A 87 -34.14 9.00 20.46
CA LEU A 87 -34.31 9.96 19.38
C LEU A 87 -34.06 11.34 19.99
N ASP A 88 -32.79 11.74 20.06
CA ASP A 88 -32.47 13.13 20.34
C ASP A 88 -33.08 13.99 19.24
N ALA A 89 -33.87 14.97 19.65
CA ALA A 89 -34.68 15.84 18.80
C ALA A 89 -33.82 16.88 18.04
N HIS A 90 -32.66 16.48 17.52
CA HIS A 90 -31.70 17.35 16.86
C HIS A 90 -31.86 17.33 15.34
N ALA A 91 -31.63 18.49 14.72
CA ALA A 91 -31.67 18.63 13.26
C ALA A 91 -30.53 17.80 12.61
N PRO A 92 -30.82 17.01 11.55
CA PRO A 92 -29.80 16.25 10.86
C PRO A 92 -28.82 17.17 10.12
N VAL A 93 -27.55 16.75 10.03
CA VAL A 93 -26.50 17.42 9.25
C VAL A 93 -26.25 16.59 7.99
N THR A 94 -26.30 17.23 6.83
CA THR A 94 -26.02 16.57 5.55
C THR A 94 -24.60 16.84 5.10
N PHE A 95 -23.88 15.79 4.70
CA PHE A 95 -22.58 15.90 4.05
C PHE A 95 -22.77 15.81 2.53
N THR A 96 -22.47 16.89 1.82
CA THR A 96 -22.56 16.94 0.35
C THR A 96 -21.15 16.99 -0.24
N ALA A 97 -20.75 15.93 -0.95
CA ALA A 97 -19.44 15.89 -1.61
C ALA A 97 -19.33 16.99 -2.69
N GLY A 98 -18.29 17.82 -2.59
CA GLY A 98 -17.92 18.82 -3.59
C GLY A 98 -17.02 18.21 -4.65
N SER A 99 -15.80 17.85 -4.27
CA SER A 99 -14.82 17.16 -5.13
C SER A 99 -14.15 16.00 -4.42
N THR A 100 -13.57 15.11 -5.24
CA THR A 100 -12.87 13.91 -4.79
C THR A 100 -11.58 13.77 -5.59
N LEU A 101 -10.49 13.58 -4.88
CA LEU A 101 -9.16 13.27 -5.42
C LEU A 101 -8.79 11.85 -5.02
N GLU A 102 -8.97 10.91 -5.96
CA GLU A 102 -8.64 9.50 -5.75
C GLU A 102 -7.13 9.29 -5.85
N GLY A 103 -6.55 8.58 -4.86
CA GLY A 103 -5.14 8.21 -4.82
C GLY A 103 -4.85 6.93 -5.61
N VAL A 104 -3.67 6.84 -6.23
CA VAL A 104 -3.20 5.59 -6.84
C VAL A 104 -2.78 4.58 -5.77
N ARG A 105 -3.10 3.30 -5.95
CA ARG A 105 -2.79 2.24 -4.97
C ARG A 105 -2.43 0.90 -5.58
N GLY A 106 -1.72 0.10 -4.80
CA GLY A 106 -1.31 -1.26 -5.16
C GLY A 106 0.04 -1.28 -5.85
N LEU A 107 0.41 -2.46 -6.35
CA LEU A 107 1.63 -2.63 -7.13
C LEU A 107 1.41 -2.07 -8.54
N ALA A 108 2.42 -1.39 -9.08
CA ALA A 108 2.29 -0.69 -10.34
C ALA A 108 3.33 -1.10 -11.38
N LYS A 109 2.89 -1.15 -12.63
CA LYS A 109 3.73 -1.37 -13.81
C LYS A 109 3.79 -0.11 -14.66
N THR A 110 4.93 0.11 -15.30
CA THR A 110 5.07 1.07 -16.39
C THR A 110 5.07 0.35 -17.73
N VAL A 111 4.43 0.93 -18.74
CA VAL A 111 4.30 0.36 -20.09
C VAL A 111 4.59 1.45 -21.12
N PRO A 112 5.41 1.23 -22.16
CA PRO A 112 5.66 2.26 -23.16
C PRO A 112 4.34 2.67 -23.85
N ALA A 113 4.11 3.96 -24.05
CA ALA A 113 2.92 4.49 -24.72
C ALA A 113 3.23 5.07 -26.11
N GLY A 114 4.50 5.15 -26.49
CA GLY A 114 4.93 5.68 -27.77
C GLY A 114 6.46 5.80 -27.86
N ALA A 115 6.96 6.13 -29.05
CA ALA A 115 8.39 6.31 -29.29
C ALA A 115 8.95 7.66 -28.75
N ASP A 116 8.08 8.56 -28.29
CA ASP A 116 8.44 9.86 -27.71
C ASP A 116 8.88 9.77 -26.23
N GLY A 117 8.90 8.55 -25.67
CA GLY A 117 9.25 8.29 -24.28
C GLY A 117 8.09 8.45 -23.31
N SER A 118 6.86 8.66 -23.81
CA SER A 118 5.63 8.57 -23.01
C SER A 118 5.38 7.14 -22.54
N TYR A 119 4.70 7.00 -21.42
CA TYR A 119 4.44 5.70 -20.80
C TYR A 119 3.17 5.71 -19.96
N PHE A 120 2.48 4.58 -19.93
CA PHE A 120 1.39 4.34 -19.00
C PHE A 120 1.92 3.90 -17.64
N THR A 121 1.20 4.25 -16.58
CA THR A 121 1.23 3.53 -15.31
C THR A 121 -0.06 2.76 -15.12
N LEU A 122 0.05 1.49 -14.74
CA LEU A 122 -1.06 0.60 -14.42
C LEU A 122 -0.91 0.18 -12.98
N HIS A 123 -1.88 0.50 -12.15
CA HIS A 123 -1.91 0.08 -10.75
C HIS A 123 -2.82 -1.13 -10.60
N SER A 124 -2.42 -2.10 -9.77
CA SER A 124 -3.22 -3.31 -9.57
C SER A 124 -4.63 -2.95 -9.08
N LEU A 125 -4.78 -1.92 -8.24
CA LEU A 125 -6.07 -1.45 -7.71
C LEU A 125 -6.78 -0.41 -8.61
N GLY A 126 -6.58 -0.48 -9.93
CA GLY A 126 -7.52 0.07 -10.92
C GLY A 126 -7.13 1.40 -11.56
N ASN A 127 -6.20 2.16 -10.98
CA ASN A 127 -5.78 3.45 -11.54
C ASN A 127 -4.88 3.25 -12.77
N VAL A 128 -5.19 4.03 -13.82
CA VAL A 128 -4.44 4.04 -15.08
C VAL A 128 -4.10 5.48 -15.44
N GLN A 129 -2.84 5.77 -15.77
CA GLN A 129 -2.42 7.12 -16.15
C GLN A 129 -1.49 7.08 -17.35
N LEU A 130 -1.55 8.10 -18.21
CA LEU A 130 -0.52 8.38 -19.20
C LEU A 130 0.41 9.46 -18.66
N HIS A 131 1.71 9.24 -18.77
CA HIS A 131 2.74 10.23 -18.49
C HIS A 131 3.50 10.59 -19.76
N LYS A 132 3.87 11.86 -19.88
CA LYS A 132 4.85 12.30 -20.87
C LYS A 132 6.25 11.85 -20.44
N ALA A 133 7.23 11.99 -21.33
CA ALA A 133 8.62 11.62 -21.05
C ALA A 133 9.25 12.37 -19.85
N ASP A 134 8.73 13.55 -19.50
CA ASP A 134 9.14 14.34 -18.34
C ASP A 134 8.48 13.92 -17.01
N GLY A 135 7.62 12.89 -17.04
CA GLY A 135 6.87 12.39 -15.89
C GLY A 135 5.56 13.13 -15.61
N SER A 136 5.26 14.23 -16.32
CA SER A 136 3.98 14.93 -16.17
C SER A 136 2.82 14.05 -16.64
N THR A 137 1.77 13.93 -15.82
CA THR A 137 0.55 13.21 -16.17
C THR A 137 -0.18 13.95 -17.30
N ALA A 138 -0.44 13.27 -18.41
CA ALA A 138 -1.22 13.78 -19.53
C ALA A 138 -2.72 13.58 -19.30
N TRP A 139 -3.11 12.40 -18.82
CA TRP A 139 -4.47 12.07 -18.39
C TRP A 139 -4.42 10.95 -17.36
N ALA A 140 -5.49 10.82 -16.58
CA ALA A 140 -5.66 9.76 -15.59
C ALA A 140 -7.10 9.22 -15.61
N ARG A 141 -7.23 7.92 -15.39
CA ARG A 141 -8.48 7.20 -15.16
C ARG A 141 -8.45 6.60 -13.77
N THR A 142 -9.39 7.03 -12.95
CA THR A 142 -9.59 6.54 -11.59
C THR A 142 -10.65 5.43 -11.56
N ASN A 143 -10.77 4.71 -10.45
CA ASN A 143 -11.85 3.78 -10.22
C ASN A 143 -13.19 4.47 -10.45
N ALA A 144 -13.43 5.62 -9.82
CA ALA A 144 -14.68 6.36 -10.00
C ALA A 144 -15.02 6.62 -11.48
N SER A 145 -14.04 7.02 -12.30
CA SER A 145 -14.24 7.27 -13.73
C SER A 145 -14.54 6.00 -14.53
N LEU A 146 -13.93 4.87 -14.19
CA LEU A 146 -14.13 3.59 -14.87
C LEU A 146 -15.48 2.98 -14.50
N TYR A 147 -15.83 2.99 -13.21
CA TYR A 147 -17.14 2.56 -12.71
C TYR A 147 -18.29 3.35 -13.35
N ALA A 148 -18.10 4.66 -13.59
CA ALA A 148 -19.07 5.50 -14.29
C ALA A 148 -19.27 5.05 -15.75
N ASP A 149 -18.19 4.82 -16.49
CA ASP A 149 -18.24 4.37 -17.89
C ASP A 149 -18.88 2.99 -18.03
N TRP A 150 -18.58 2.08 -17.10
CA TRP A 150 -19.16 0.75 -17.02
C TRP A 150 -20.60 0.74 -16.49
N GLN A 151 -21.07 1.88 -16.00
CA GLN A 151 -22.41 2.08 -15.44
C GLN A 151 -22.76 1.04 -14.38
N VAL A 152 -21.79 0.73 -13.52
CA VAL A 152 -21.94 -0.23 -12.43
C VAL A 152 -22.90 0.34 -11.40
N LYS A 153 -23.95 -0.42 -11.09
CA LYS A 153 -24.91 -0.09 -10.04
C LYS A 153 -24.96 -1.21 -9.01
N PRO A 154 -24.68 -0.94 -7.72
CA PRO A 154 -24.70 -1.97 -6.70
C PRO A 154 -26.10 -2.59 -6.58
N LEU A 155 -26.15 -3.91 -6.38
CA LEU A 155 -27.41 -4.62 -6.16
C LEU A 155 -27.93 -4.48 -4.72
N ARG A 156 -27.04 -4.18 -3.77
CA ARG A 156 -27.37 -4.02 -2.35
C ARG A 156 -27.46 -2.53 -2.00
N PRO A 157 -28.59 -2.04 -1.47
CA PRO A 157 -28.77 -0.61 -1.20
C PRO A 157 -27.96 -0.09 -0.01
N TRP A 158 -27.52 -0.96 0.92
CA TRP A 158 -26.66 -0.60 2.05
C TRP A 158 -25.15 -0.68 1.74
N ASP A 159 -24.80 -1.17 0.55
CA ASP A 159 -23.43 -1.38 0.12
C ASP A 159 -23.24 -0.60 -1.19
N THR A 160 -23.07 0.73 -1.07
CA THR A 160 -23.04 1.69 -2.19
C THR A 160 -21.63 1.96 -2.75
N GLU A 161 -20.61 2.23 -1.93
CA GLU A 161 -19.23 2.57 -2.36
C GLU A 161 -18.40 1.37 -2.89
N PRO A 162 -18.03 1.30 -4.19
CA PRO A 162 -17.31 0.14 -4.74
C PRO A 162 -15.94 -0.08 -4.09
N TYR A 163 -15.46 -1.32 -4.18
CA TYR A 163 -14.05 -1.64 -3.93
C TYR A 163 -13.23 -1.32 -5.19
N PRO A 164 -11.90 -1.12 -5.08
CA PRO A 164 -11.07 -0.90 -6.25
C PRO A 164 -11.19 -2.04 -7.26
N ALA A 165 -11.23 -1.70 -8.55
CA ALA A 165 -11.16 -2.66 -9.63
C ALA A 165 -9.76 -3.28 -9.68
N ARG A 166 -9.66 -4.59 -9.93
CA ARG A 166 -8.40 -5.34 -9.89
C ARG A 166 -7.89 -5.62 -11.29
N ILE A 167 -6.75 -5.05 -11.69
CA ILE A 167 -6.12 -5.25 -13.00
C ILE A 167 -5.02 -6.32 -12.89
N PRO A 168 -5.15 -7.52 -13.48
CA PRO A 168 -4.10 -8.55 -13.36
C PRO A 168 -2.76 -8.05 -13.94
N LEU A 169 -1.76 -7.82 -13.07
CA LEU A 169 -0.44 -7.30 -13.45
C LEU A 169 0.70 -8.30 -13.26
N GLY A 170 0.49 -9.37 -12.48
CA GLY A 170 1.55 -10.26 -12.01
C GLY A 170 1.33 -11.72 -12.32
N TYR A 171 2.28 -12.52 -11.85
CA TYR A 171 2.29 -13.97 -12.03
C TYR A 171 2.29 -14.64 -10.66
N ASN A 172 1.27 -15.46 -10.37
CA ASN A 172 1.23 -16.31 -9.18
C ASN A 172 1.54 -17.76 -9.60
N PRO A 173 2.70 -18.32 -9.20
CA PRO A 173 3.05 -19.70 -9.54
C PRO A 173 2.24 -20.76 -8.79
N LEU A 174 1.65 -20.43 -7.64
CA LEU A 174 0.93 -21.37 -6.78
C LEU A 174 -0.57 -21.43 -7.08
N ASP A 175 -1.16 -20.35 -7.60
CA ASP A 175 -2.56 -20.33 -8.02
C ASP A 175 -2.71 -20.15 -9.54
N PRO A 176 -2.67 -21.26 -10.30
CA PRO A 176 -2.87 -21.22 -11.75
C PRO A 176 -4.30 -20.94 -12.21
N PHE A 177 -5.28 -21.06 -11.30
CA PHE A 177 -6.71 -20.94 -11.61
C PHE A 177 -7.37 -19.70 -10.98
N GLY A 178 -6.63 -18.91 -10.22
CA GLY A 178 -7.06 -17.63 -9.66
C GLY A 178 -7.29 -16.56 -10.74
N SER A 179 -8.25 -15.68 -10.48
CA SER A 179 -8.65 -14.59 -11.38
C SER A 179 -7.64 -13.43 -11.47
N ASP A 180 -6.67 -13.39 -10.57
CA ASP A 180 -5.77 -12.23 -10.40
C ASP A 180 -4.31 -12.51 -10.88
N SER A 181 -4.04 -13.70 -11.44
CA SER A 181 -2.69 -14.26 -11.68
C SER A 181 -2.22 -14.26 -13.14
N ARG A 182 -2.36 -13.15 -13.89
CA ARG A 182 -1.98 -13.09 -15.32
C ARG A 182 -1.66 -11.66 -15.79
N GLN A 183 -1.53 -11.47 -17.10
CA GLN A 183 -1.35 -10.17 -17.75
C GLN A 183 -2.67 -9.69 -18.38
N GLY A 184 -3.44 -8.96 -17.59
CA GLY A 184 -4.71 -8.34 -17.95
C GLY A 184 -4.55 -6.98 -18.64
N TYR A 185 -3.46 -6.74 -19.38
CA TYR A 185 -3.29 -5.52 -20.15
C TYR A 185 -2.45 -5.76 -21.40
N ASP A 186 -2.64 -4.89 -22.40
CA ASP A 186 -1.76 -4.78 -23.57
C ASP A 186 -1.88 -3.40 -24.23
N THR A 187 -0.98 -3.08 -25.15
CA THR A 187 -1.02 -1.82 -25.91
C THR A 187 -0.94 -2.06 -27.41
N GLY A 188 -1.67 -1.26 -28.19
CA GLY A 188 -1.64 -1.32 -29.66
C GLY A 188 -2.57 -0.29 -30.28
N ASP A 189 -2.26 0.14 -31.50
CA ASP A 189 -3.04 1.16 -32.22
C ASP A 189 -4.31 0.55 -32.83
N LEU A 190 -5.42 0.57 -32.07
CA LEU A 190 -6.73 0.05 -32.51
C LEU A 190 -7.57 1.13 -33.20
N THR A 191 -7.25 2.41 -32.99
CA THR A 191 -7.91 3.54 -33.67
C THR A 191 -7.35 3.82 -35.06
N GLY A 192 -6.11 3.42 -35.32
CA GLY A 192 -5.36 3.70 -36.55
C GLY A 192 -4.81 5.12 -36.63
N ASP A 193 -4.68 5.82 -35.50
CA ASP A 193 -4.22 7.20 -35.43
C ASP A 193 -2.69 7.33 -35.23
N GLY A 194 -1.99 6.20 -35.09
CA GLY A 194 -0.56 6.12 -34.87
C GLY A 194 -0.14 6.23 -33.40
N VAL A 195 -1.08 6.35 -32.46
CA VAL A 195 -0.83 6.33 -31.01
C VAL A 195 -1.32 4.99 -30.45
N PRO A 196 -0.46 4.24 -29.75
CA PRO A 196 -0.89 3.01 -29.07
C PRO A 196 -2.03 3.27 -28.08
N ASP A 197 -3.16 2.60 -28.28
CA ASP A 197 -4.23 2.51 -27.30
C ASP A 197 -3.87 1.51 -26.20
N LEU A 198 -4.52 1.63 -25.05
CA LEU A 198 -4.33 0.72 -23.93
C LEU A 198 -5.58 -0.13 -23.74
N VAL A 199 -5.43 -1.46 -23.69
CA VAL A 199 -6.46 -2.37 -23.23
C VAL A 199 -6.16 -2.84 -21.82
N VAL A 200 -7.18 -2.80 -20.94
CA VAL A 200 -7.12 -3.37 -19.59
C VAL A 200 -8.30 -4.30 -19.35
N SER A 201 -8.05 -5.42 -18.68
CA SER A 201 -9.05 -6.24 -18.03
C SER A 201 -9.04 -5.93 -16.54
N ALA A 202 -10.19 -5.57 -15.99
CA ALA A 202 -10.34 -5.19 -14.59
C ALA A 202 -11.46 -5.98 -13.93
N THR A 203 -11.13 -6.79 -12.93
CA THR A 203 -12.09 -7.59 -12.15
C THR A 203 -12.81 -6.70 -11.13
N VAL A 204 -14.14 -6.81 -11.11
CA VAL A 204 -15.04 -5.98 -10.32
C VAL A 204 -16.03 -6.87 -9.57
N GLY A 205 -16.22 -6.61 -8.28
CA GLY A 205 -17.25 -7.24 -7.45
C GLY A 205 -16.97 -8.69 -7.01
N GLU A 206 -15.78 -9.24 -7.28
CA GLU A 206 -15.41 -10.62 -6.91
C GLU A 206 -14.90 -10.73 -5.47
N ALA A 207 -13.90 -9.91 -5.11
CA ALA A 207 -13.21 -9.99 -3.82
C ALA A 207 -12.90 -8.58 -3.28
N PRO A 208 -13.54 -8.13 -2.19
CA PRO A 208 -14.70 -8.75 -1.55
C PRO A 208 -15.91 -8.84 -2.47
N TYR A 209 -16.74 -9.87 -2.28
CA TYR A 209 -17.90 -10.11 -3.13
C TYR A 209 -18.94 -8.98 -3.00
N ARG A 210 -19.14 -8.27 -4.10
CA ARG A 210 -20.03 -7.11 -4.19
C ARG A 210 -20.81 -7.10 -5.50
N PRO A 211 -22.03 -7.65 -5.48
CA PRO A 211 -22.78 -7.84 -6.70
C PRO A 211 -23.33 -6.51 -7.25
N PHE A 212 -23.34 -6.38 -8.57
CA PHE A 212 -23.80 -5.19 -9.28
C PHE A 212 -24.64 -5.53 -10.52
N THR A 213 -25.19 -4.49 -11.15
CA THR A 213 -25.75 -4.55 -12.51
C THR A 213 -24.98 -3.62 -13.44
N SER A 214 -24.88 -4.01 -14.71
CA SER A 214 -24.27 -3.21 -15.79
C SER A 214 -25.03 -3.46 -17.10
N PRO A 215 -25.15 -2.47 -18.00
CA PRO A 215 -25.93 -2.61 -19.23
C PRO A 215 -25.48 -3.80 -20.10
N GLY A 216 -26.46 -4.53 -20.65
CA GLY A 216 -26.19 -5.61 -21.61
C GLY A 216 -25.58 -6.89 -21.03
N SER A 217 -25.50 -7.03 -19.70
CA SER A 217 -25.01 -8.24 -19.05
C SER A 217 -25.96 -8.73 -17.95
N ALA A 218 -26.02 -10.05 -17.78
CA ALA A 218 -26.69 -10.71 -16.65
C ALA A 218 -25.73 -11.07 -15.51
N LEU A 219 -24.43 -10.84 -15.68
CA LEU A 219 -23.42 -11.08 -14.66
C LEU A 219 -23.60 -10.10 -13.50
N THR A 220 -23.37 -10.58 -12.29
CA THR A 220 -23.41 -9.75 -11.08
C THR A 220 -22.02 -9.37 -10.58
N TYR A 221 -20.98 -9.96 -11.16
CA TYR A 221 -19.58 -9.60 -11.00
C TYR A 221 -18.78 -10.22 -12.15
N GLY A 222 -17.57 -9.73 -12.40
CA GLY A 222 -16.72 -10.25 -13.49
C GLY A 222 -15.63 -9.27 -13.89
N SER A 223 -15.04 -9.47 -15.06
CA SER A 223 -13.94 -8.64 -15.57
C SER A 223 -14.42 -7.75 -16.71
N PHE A 224 -14.28 -6.43 -16.55
CA PHE A 224 -14.48 -5.49 -17.65
C PHE A 224 -13.20 -5.44 -18.49
N VAL A 225 -13.32 -5.77 -19.78
CA VAL A 225 -12.27 -5.48 -20.75
C VAL A 225 -12.59 -4.15 -21.39
N THR A 226 -11.66 -3.21 -21.29
CA THR A 226 -11.85 -1.81 -21.68
C THR A 226 -10.69 -1.34 -22.53
N VAL A 227 -10.99 -0.74 -23.69
CA VAL A 227 -10.01 -0.06 -24.53
C VAL A 227 -10.08 1.43 -24.25
N LEU A 228 -8.97 2.00 -23.83
CA LEU A 228 -8.75 3.41 -23.58
C LEU A 228 -7.94 4.00 -24.72
N ASP A 229 -8.41 5.13 -25.25
CA ASP A 229 -7.67 5.95 -26.22
C ASP A 229 -6.34 6.36 -25.62
N GLY A 230 -5.23 5.99 -26.29
CA GLY A 230 -3.89 6.32 -25.81
C GLY A 230 -3.66 7.82 -25.64
N SER A 231 -4.26 8.64 -26.51
CA SER A 231 -4.05 10.09 -26.53
C SER A 231 -4.91 10.85 -25.51
N THR A 232 -6.16 10.41 -25.29
CA THR A 232 -7.13 11.14 -24.46
C THR A 232 -7.55 10.44 -23.18
N GLY A 233 -7.27 9.14 -23.05
CA GLY A 233 -7.77 8.30 -21.96
C GLY A 233 -9.25 7.98 -22.04
N ARG A 234 -9.96 8.40 -23.10
CA ARG A 234 -11.39 8.14 -23.28
C ARG A 234 -11.65 6.66 -23.48
N THR A 235 -12.72 6.15 -22.87
CA THR A 235 -13.18 4.78 -23.14
C THR A 235 -13.75 4.69 -24.56
N LEU A 236 -13.07 3.91 -25.39
CA LEU A 236 -13.45 3.67 -26.78
C LEU A 236 -14.41 2.49 -26.93
N TRP A 237 -14.22 1.47 -26.08
CA TRP A 237 -15.05 0.27 -26.04
C TRP A 237 -14.89 -0.42 -24.68
N SER A 238 -15.97 -1.06 -24.20
CA SER A 238 -15.90 -1.91 -23.01
C SER A 238 -16.93 -3.03 -23.07
N LYS A 239 -16.62 -4.18 -22.47
CA LYS A 239 -17.54 -5.31 -22.28
C LYS A 239 -17.21 -6.09 -21.01
N LEU A 240 -18.25 -6.54 -20.32
CA LEU A 240 -18.15 -7.40 -19.13
C LEU A 240 -18.07 -8.88 -19.53
N TYR A 241 -17.05 -9.57 -19.03
CA TYR A 241 -16.81 -11.01 -19.17
C TYR A 241 -16.91 -11.70 -17.81
N ALA A 242 -17.08 -13.03 -17.80
CA ALA A 242 -17.20 -13.77 -16.54
C ALA A 242 -15.88 -13.72 -15.76
N THR A 243 -14.77 -14.08 -16.40
CA THR A 243 -13.43 -13.97 -15.83
C THR A 243 -12.43 -13.82 -16.97
N SER A 244 -11.93 -12.61 -17.19
CA SER A 244 -10.93 -12.32 -18.22
C SER A 244 -9.62 -11.91 -17.56
N THR A 245 -8.61 -12.75 -17.69
CA THR A 245 -7.32 -12.55 -17.02
C THR A 245 -6.19 -12.25 -17.98
N ILE A 246 -6.39 -12.51 -19.29
CA ILE A 246 -5.40 -12.25 -20.34
C ILE A 246 -6.08 -11.52 -21.49
N VAL A 247 -5.49 -10.39 -21.87
CA VAL A 247 -5.83 -9.66 -23.09
C VAL A 247 -4.55 -9.43 -23.90
N ARG A 248 -4.67 -9.46 -25.23
CA ARG A 248 -3.56 -9.19 -26.16
C ARG A 248 -4.04 -8.44 -27.38
N ILE A 249 -3.21 -7.58 -27.94
CA ILE A 249 -3.41 -6.99 -29.27
C ILE A 249 -2.36 -7.59 -30.19
N VAL A 250 -2.80 -8.33 -31.21
CA VAL A 250 -1.93 -8.95 -32.20
C VAL A 250 -2.40 -8.54 -33.59
N ASP A 251 -1.54 -7.86 -34.34
CA ASP A 251 -1.84 -7.34 -35.69
C ASP A 251 -3.21 -6.64 -35.80
N GLY A 252 -3.50 -5.75 -34.84
CA GLY A 252 -4.75 -4.97 -34.79
C GLY A 252 -5.99 -5.76 -34.35
N THR A 253 -5.84 -7.02 -33.94
CA THR A 253 -6.92 -7.83 -33.39
C THR A 253 -6.80 -7.89 -31.87
N LEU A 254 -7.85 -7.47 -31.15
CA LEU A 254 -7.95 -7.64 -29.71
C LEU A 254 -8.38 -9.08 -29.38
N LEU A 255 -7.52 -9.79 -28.66
CA LEU A 255 -7.78 -11.11 -28.11
C LEU A 255 -8.21 -10.99 -26.65
N VAL A 256 -9.34 -11.62 -26.32
CA VAL A 256 -9.93 -11.61 -24.97
C VAL A 256 -10.21 -13.02 -24.50
N SER A 257 -9.54 -13.42 -23.41
CA SER A 257 -9.81 -14.70 -22.75
C SER A 257 -11.02 -14.59 -21.83
N ASP A 258 -11.83 -15.65 -21.75
CA ASP A 258 -12.92 -15.77 -20.76
C ASP A 258 -12.94 -17.20 -20.19
N ALA A 259 -12.94 -17.33 -18.87
CA ALA A 259 -12.93 -18.61 -18.16
C ALA A 259 -13.95 -18.60 -17.00
N PRO A 260 -15.22 -18.97 -17.24
CA PRO A 260 -16.31 -18.78 -16.27
C PRO A 260 -16.26 -19.73 -15.06
N SER A 261 -15.24 -20.57 -14.91
CA SER A 261 -15.17 -21.66 -13.93
C SER A 261 -15.41 -21.22 -12.48
N ASN A 262 -14.85 -20.08 -12.06
CA ASN A 262 -15.01 -19.56 -10.70
C ASN A 262 -16.11 -18.49 -10.58
N ASN A 263 -16.69 -18.03 -11.69
CA ASN A 263 -17.73 -17.01 -11.67
C ASN A 263 -19.11 -17.63 -11.40
N THR A 264 -19.58 -17.54 -10.16
CA THR A 264 -20.89 -18.03 -9.71
C THR A 264 -22.09 -17.38 -10.41
N SER A 265 -21.96 -16.16 -10.93
CA SER A 265 -23.03 -15.45 -11.67
C SER A 265 -23.18 -15.89 -13.13
N ALA A 266 -22.13 -16.45 -13.74
CA ALA A 266 -22.18 -16.96 -15.12
C ALA A 266 -23.08 -18.21 -15.25
N ALA A 267 -23.64 -18.44 -16.44
CA ALA A 267 -24.47 -19.62 -16.68
C ALA A 267 -23.67 -20.91 -16.52
N ARG A 268 -24.28 -21.96 -15.94
CA ARG A 268 -23.62 -23.26 -15.74
C ARG A 268 -23.15 -23.91 -17.05
N THR A 269 -23.78 -23.56 -18.18
CA THR A 269 -23.46 -24.04 -19.53
C THR A 269 -22.42 -23.19 -20.25
N SER A 270 -22.00 -22.05 -19.71
CA SER A 270 -20.95 -21.22 -20.31
C SER A 270 -19.64 -22.00 -20.38
N THR A 271 -18.92 -21.87 -21.49
CA THR A 271 -17.63 -22.52 -21.74
C THR A 271 -16.48 -21.50 -21.67
N ALA A 272 -15.26 -21.99 -21.45
CA ALA A 272 -14.08 -21.15 -21.59
C ALA A 272 -13.80 -20.84 -23.07
N THR A 273 -13.65 -19.56 -23.39
CA THR A 273 -13.52 -19.07 -24.78
C THR A 273 -12.38 -18.08 -24.93
N LEU A 274 -11.82 -18.04 -26.13
CA LEU A 274 -10.91 -16.97 -26.57
C LEU A 274 -11.58 -16.26 -27.75
N THR A 275 -11.81 -14.96 -27.62
CA THR A 275 -12.48 -14.15 -28.63
C THR A 275 -11.48 -13.22 -29.30
N GLY A 276 -11.41 -13.22 -30.63
CA GLY A 276 -10.71 -12.19 -31.39
C GLY A 276 -11.69 -11.15 -31.95
N ILE A 277 -11.35 -9.87 -31.81
CA ILE A 277 -12.19 -8.75 -32.19
C ILE A 277 -11.36 -7.78 -33.02
N GLN A 278 -11.82 -7.49 -34.25
CA GLN A 278 -11.31 -6.37 -35.02
C GLN A 278 -12.31 -5.23 -34.95
N PHE A 279 -11.80 -4.01 -34.97
CA PHE A 279 -12.62 -2.81 -34.81
C PHE A 279 -12.59 -1.94 -36.05
N GLY A 280 -13.70 -1.22 -36.26
CA GLY A 280 -13.71 0.02 -37.01
C GLY A 280 -13.76 1.18 -36.01
N TYR A 281 -13.02 2.24 -36.29
CA TYR A 281 -13.02 3.46 -35.51
C TYR A 281 -13.76 4.59 -36.24
N ALA A 282 -14.80 5.11 -35.61
CA ALA A 282 -15.56 6.27 -36.10
C ALA A 282 -16.22 6.99 -34.92
N ASP A 283 -16.38 8.31 -35.04
CA ASP A 283 -17.07 9.15 -34.06
C ASP A 283 -16.56 8.99 -32.60
N GLY A 284 -15.25 8.73 -32.45
CA GLY A 284 -14.61 8.55 -31.14
C GLY A 284 -14.97 7.24 -30.43
N LYS A 285 -15.38 6.21 -31.17
CA LYS A 285 -15.79 4.91 -30.63
C LYS A 285 -15.24 3.77 -31.48
N LEU A 286 -14.83 2.68 -30.82
CA LEU A 286 -14.53 1.42 -31.48
C LEU A 286 -15.79 0.56 -31.58
N THR A 287 -16.09 0.09 -32.78
CA THR A 287 -17.21 -0.82 -33.05
C THR A 287 -16.68 -2.11 -33.67
N PRO A 288 -16.98 -3.29 -33.11
CA PRO A 288 -16.56 -4.56 -33.70
C PRO A 288 -17.02 -4.68 -35.17
N THR A 289 -16.08 -4.90 -36.08
CA THR A 289 -16.33 -5.13 -37.52
C THR A 289 -16.28 -6.61 -37.86
N SER A 290 -15.42 -7.36 -37.17
CA SER A 290 -15.37 -8.82 -37.22
C SER A 290 -15.15 -9.38 -35.80
N THR A 291 -15.67 -10.57 -35.55
CA THR A 291 -15.47 -11.28 -34.29
C THR A 291 -15.46 -12.77 -34.57
N TRP A 292 -14.47 -13.47 -34.02
CA TRP A 292 -14.41 -14.93 -34.00
C TRP A 292 -14.26 -15.42 -32.57
N THR A 293 -14.63 -16.68 -32.33
CA THR A 293 -14.54 -17.30 -31.02
C THR A 293 -13.98 -18.71 -31.16
N TYR A 294 -12.88 -18.98 -30.45
CA TYR A 294 -12.40 -20.31 -30.19
C TYR A 294 -13.01 -20.81 -28.88
N ASP A 295 -13.88 -21.83 -28.96
CA ASP A 295 -14.52 -22.46 -27.81
C ASP A 295 -13.79 -23.75 -27.45
N THR A 296 -13.31 -23.84 -26.21
CA THR A 296 -12.60 -25.02 -25.69
C THR A 296 -13.53 -26.21 -25.45
N GLY A 297 -14.85 -25.98 -25.36
CA GLY A 297 -15.85 -26.96 -24.95
C GLY A 297 -15.86 -27.27 -23.45
N VAL A 298 -14.94 -26.69 -22.66
CA VAL A 298 -14.87 -26.93 -21.21
C VAL A 298 -15.84 -25.98 -20.49
N SER A 299 -16.94 -26.55 -19.99
CA SER A 299 -17.99 -25.78 -19.31
C SER A 299 -17.61 -25.35 -17.90
N LYS A 300 -18.15 -24.22 -17.42
CA LYS A 300 -18.10 -23.79 -16.01
C LYS A 300 -18.42 -24.93 -15.03
N ALA A 301 -19.38 -25.79 -15.37
CA ALA A 301 -19.82 -26.89 -14.53
C ALA A 301 -18.72 -27.89 -14.13
N SER A 302 -17.63 -27.97 -14.91
CA SER A 302 -16.48 -28.81 -14.55
C SER A 302 -15.60 -28.17 -13.48
N GLY A 303 -15.57 -26.82 -13.41
CA GLY A 303 -14.65 -26.07 -12.55
C GLY A 303 -13.17 -26.20 -12.96
N GLU A 304 -12.89 -26.70 -14.16
CA GLU A 304 -11.54 -27.11 -14.56
C GLU A 304 -10.74 -26.03 -15.30
N ALA A 305 -11.37 -25.05 -15.94
CA ALA A 305 -10.72 -24.25 -16.99
C ALA A 305 -9.98 -23.02 -16.47
N ALA A 306 -8.74 -22.82 -16.96
CA ALA A 306 -8.03 -21.54 -16.91
C ALA A 306 -7.20 -21.33 -18.18
N TRP A 307 -7.04 -20.07 -18.57
CA TRP A 307 -6.12 -19.70 -19.65
C TRP A 307 -4.71 -19.56 -19.12
N GLY A 308 -3.75 -20.22 -19.76
CA GLY A 308 -2.32 -20.22 -19.44
C GLY A 308 -1.65 -18.90 -19.83
N ASP A 309 -1.21 -18.80 -21.06
CA ASP A 309 -0.59 -17.57 -21.57
C ASP A 309 -0.88 -17.42 -23.06
N LEU A 310 -0.74 -16.19 -23.55
CA LEU A 310 -0.86 -15.82 -24.95
C LEU A 310 0.39 -15.04 -25.36
N VAL A 311 1.12 -15.55 -26.35
CA VAL A 311 2.31 -14.89 -26.91
C VAL A 311 2.17 -14.70 -28.42
N GLU A 312 2.46 -13.49 -28.88
CA GLU A 312 2.52 -13.17 -30.30
C GLU A 312 3.67 -13.90 -30.99
N LEU A 313 3.42 -14.42 -32.19
CA LEU A 313 4.40 -15.12 -33.02
C LEU A 313 4.84 -14.31 -34.25
N GLY A 314 4.18 -13.17 -34.50
CA GLY A 314 4.23 -12.40 -35.73
C GLY A 314 3.42 -13.02 -36.87
N GLY A 315 3.13 -12.20 -37.89
CA GLY A 315 2.42 -12.65 -39.09
C GLY A 315 0.97 -13.08 -38.84
N GLY A 316 0.30 -12.41 -37.91
CA GLY A 316 -1.09 -12.61 -37.57
C GLY A 316 -1.34 -13.83 -36.71
N LYS A 317 -0.35 -14.33 -35.96
CA LYS A 317 -0.47 -15.58 -35.20
C LYS A 317 -0.17 -15.40 -33.73
N VAL A 318 -0.87 -16.20 -32.92
CA VAL A 318 -0.72 -16.24 -31.46
C VAL A 318 -0.57 -17.69 -31.01
N ALA A 319 0.41 -17.97 -30.14
CA ALA A 319 0.44 -19.21 -29.38
C ALA A 319 -0.32 -19.04 -28.08
N VAL A 320 -1.09 -20.06 -27.72
CA VAL A 320 -2.02 -20.06 -26.59
C VAL A 320 -1.79 -21.31 -25.77
N SER A 321 -1.76 -21.17 -24.45
CA SER A 321 -1.85 -22.30 -23.52
C SER A 321 -3.19 -22.28 -22.80
N PHE A 322 -3.83 -23.44 -22.69
CA PHE A 322 -5.10 -23.63 -21.99
C PHE A 322 -5.00 -24.79 -21.00
N ASP A 323 -5.24 -24.47 -19.73
CA ASP A 323 -5.04 -25.36 -18.60
C ASP A 323 -6.36 -25.95 -18.10
N ARG A 324 -6.32 -27.23 -17.74
CA ARG A 324 -7.43 -27.93 -17.07
C ARG A 324 -6.94 -28.49 -15.75
N ARG A 325 -7.63 -28.10 -14.67
CA ARG A 325 -7.37 -28.56 -13.32
C ARG A 325 -7.60 -30.06 -13.21
N ARG A 326 -6.81 -30.70 -12.34
CA ARG A 326 -7.07 -32.07 -11.93
C ARG A 326 -8.45 -32.21 -11.32
N THR A 327 -9.10 -33.34 -11.60
CA THR A 327 -10.32 -33.78 -10.93
C THR A 327 -10.10 -35.13 -10.25
N ALA A 328 -11.13 -35.65 -9.57
CA ALA A 328 -11.09 -37.00 -9.00
C ALA A 328 -10.87 -38.09 -10.07
N THR A 329 -11.18 -37.81 -11.34
CA THR A 329 -11.20 -38.80 -12.43
C THR A 329 -10.27 -38.47 -13.60
N ALA A 330 -9.65 -37.29 -13.62
CA ALA A 330 -8.74 -36.86 -14.70
C ALA A 330 -7.54 -36.09 -14.12
N PRO A 331 -6.31 -36.32 -14.64
CA PRO A 331 -5.14 -35.55 -14.24
C PRO A 331 -5.23 -34.10 -14.72
N ALA A 332 -4.41 -33.23 -14.14
CA ALA A 332 -4.16 -31.90 -14.70
C ALA A 332 -3.55 -32.05 -16.10
N ARG A 333 -3.86 -31.11 -17.00
CA ARG A 333 -3.33 -31.12 -18.37
C ARG A 333 -3.41 -29.74 -19.00
N THR A 334 -2.44 -29.43 -19.85
CA THR A 334 -2.48 -28.25 -20.73
C THR A 334 -2.75 -28.65 -22.17
N THR A 335 -3.27 -27.72 -22.95
CA THR A 335 -3.29 -27.79 -24.41
C THR A 335 -2.61 -26.51 -24.90
N THR A 336 -1.49 -26.66 -25.60
CA THR A 336 -0.79 -25.55 -26.26
C THR A 336 -1.10 -25.60 -27.75
N PHE A 337 -1.48 -24.47 -28.33
CA PHE A 337 -1.91 -24.40 -29.72
C PHE A 337 -1.66 -23.04 -30.34
N VAL A 338 -1.73 -22.95 -31.67
CA VAL A 338 -1.59 -21.70 -32.42
C VAL A 338 -2.89 -21.35 -33.11
N LEU A 339 -3.30 -20.09 -33.05
CA LEU A 339 -4.42 -19.56 -33.81
C LEU A 339 -3.94 -18.50 -34.81
N ASP A 340 -4.59 -18.47 -35.98
CA ASP A 340 -4.60 -17.30 -36.85
C ASP A 340 -5.54 -16.24 -36.26
N THR A 341 -5.05 -15.03 -36.07
CA THR A 341 -5.77 -13.94 -35.41
C THR A 341 -6.80 -13.28 -36.32
N ALA A 342 -6.73 -13.48 -37.64
CA ALA A 342 -7.70 -12.91 -38.57
C ALA A 342 -9.08 -13.60 -38.48
N ASP A 343 -9.09 -14.93 -38.25
CA ASP A 343 -10.32 -15.73 -38.28
C ASP A 343 -10.46 -16.77 -37.14
N GLY A 344 -9.46 -16.91 -36.28
CA GLY A 344 -9.45 -17.87 -35.18
C GLY A 344 -9.18 -19.31 -35.62
N SER A 345 -8.71 -19.52 -36.86
CA SER A 345 -8.43 -20.86 -37.36
C SER A 345 -7.24 -21.50 -36.64
N LEU A 346 -7.39 -22.79 -36.31
CA LEU A 346 -6.37 -23.56 -35.61
C LEU A 346 -5.23 -23.92 -36.56
N GLY A 347 -4.01 -23.60 -36.15
CA GLY A 347 -2.77 -24.09 -36.76
C GLY A 347 -2.46 -25.51 -36.27
N TRP A 348 -1.54 -25.62 -35.31
CA TRP A 348 -1.25 -26.87 -34.62
C TRP A 348 -1.76 -26.83 -33.17
N GLN A 349 -1.91 -28.02 -32.59
CA GLN A 349 -2.29 -28.23 -31.20
C GLN A 349 -1.49 -29.40 -30.64
N THR A 350 -1.01 -29.24 -29.41
CA THR A 350 -0.26 -30.25 -28.66
C THR A 350 -0.73 -30.29 -27.21
N ASP A 351 -1.11 -31.48 -26.73
CA ASP A 351 -1.48 -31.69 -25.33
C ASP A 351 -0.24 -32.01 -24.48
N GLY A 352 -0.26 -31.57 -23.22
CA GLY A 352 0.78 -31.84 -22.23
C GLY A 352 0.19 -32.18 -20.86
N ASP A 353 0.97 -32.92 -20.06
CA ASP A 353 0.55 -33.40 -18.73
C ASP A 353 0.85 -32.41 -17.60
N LEU A 354 1.47 -31.27 -17.92
CA LEU A 354 1.79 -30.18 -17.00
C LEU A 354 1.00 -28.93 -17.40
N LEU A 355 0.76 -28.02 -16.46
CA LEU A 355 0.05 -26.74 -16.67
C LEU A 355 0.98 -25.73 -17.36
N GLY A 356 0.55 -25.12 -18.46
CA GLY A 356 1.33 -24.14 -19.22
C GLY A 356 1.20 -22.73 -18.65
N ARG A 357 2.30 -22.22 -18.09
CA ARG A 357 2.28 -21.03 -17.23
C ARG A 357 2.72 -19.76 -17.92
N GLN A 358 3.81 -19.84 -18.69
CA GLN A 358 4.42 -18.71 -19.39
C GLN A 358 4.85 -19.19 -20.78
N LEU A 359 4.57 -18.41 -21.81
CA LEU A 359 4.99 -18.68 -23.19
C LEU A 359 5.87 -17.53 -23.69
N HIS A 360 6.99 -17.88 -24.32
CA HIS A 360 7.95 -16.93 -24.87
C HIS A 360 8.34 -17.34 -26.29
N LEU A 361 8.41 -16.39 -27.21
CA LEU A 361 8.89 -16.63 -28.57
C LEU A 361 10.43 -16.62 -28.59
N ASP A 362 11.04 -17.72 -29.02
CA ASP A 362 12.43 -17.75 -29.50
C ASP A 362 12.38 -17.70 -31.03
N ALA A 363 12.33 -16.48 -31.56
CA ALA A 363 12.27 -16.25 -33.00
C ALA A 363 13.53 -16.74 -33.72
N ALA A 364 14.70 -16.61 -33.08
CA ALA A 364 15.98 -16.99 -33.65
C ALA A 364 16.07 -18.50 -33.93
N ARG A 365 15.42 -19.32 -33.10
CA ARG A 365 15.41 -20.78 -33.25
C ARG A 365 14.07 -21.34 -33.72
N HIS A 366 13.17 -20.47 -34.17
CA HIS A 366 11.85 -20.81 -34.69
C HIS A 366 11.03 -21.70 -33.75
N ARG A 367 10.97 -21.35 -32.46
CA ARG A 367 10.23 -22.11 -31.45
C ARG A 367 9.53 -21.21 -30.43
N VAL A 368 8.46 -21.73 -29.82
CA VAL A 368 7.93 -21.20 -28.56
C VAL A 368 8.57 -21.97 -27.42
N VAL A 369 8.99 -21.27 -26.38
CA VAL A 369 9.48 -21.87 -25.14
C VAL A 369 8.45 -21.62 -24.05
N ALA A 370 8.10 -22.67 -23.32
CA ALA A 370 7.10 -22.65 -22.27
C ALA A 370 7.72 -23.02 -20.92
N VAL A 371 7.26 -22.34 -19.88
CA VAL A 371 7.32 -22.85 -18.51
C VAL A 371 6.07 -23.69 -18.28
N GLU A 372 6.25 -24.98 -18.04
CA GLU A 372 5.16 -25.89 -17.67
C GLU A 372 5.37 -26.41 -16.25
N GLN A 373 4.34 -26.40 -15.41
CA GLN A 373 4.44 -26.81 -14.01
C GLN A 373 3.51 -27.97 -13.67
N ALA A 374 3.92 -28.81 -12.73
CA ALA A 374 3.01 -29.77 -12.14
C ALA A 374 1.99 -29.04 -11.25
N ASP A 375 0.85 -29.68 -11.01
CA ASP A 375 -0.05 -29.23 -9.94
C ASP A 375 0.68 -29.35 -8.59
N TYR A 376 0.55 -28.36 -7.71
CA TYR A 376 1.35 -28.27 -6.48
C TYR A 376 1.10 -29.44 -5.51
N PHE A 377 -0.04 -30.14 -5.65
CA PHE A 377 -0.33 -31.38 -4.93
C PHE A 377 0.44 -32.60 -5.42
N GLU A 378 0.90 -32.58 -6.68
CA GLU A 378 1.63 -33.68 -7.30
C GLU A 378 3.12 -33.50 -7.12
N ALA A 379 3.61 -32.30 -7.42
CA ALA A 379 5.00 -31.91 -7.22
C ALA A 379 5.15 -30.40 -7.28
N LEU A 380 5.96 -29.83 -6.40
CA LEU A 380 6.51 -28.49 -6.61
C LEU A 380 7.64 -28.59 -7.66
N SER A 381 7.28 -28.55 -8.94
CA SER A 381 8.22 -28.73 -10.05
C SER A 381 7.81 -27.94 -11.29
N TYR A 382 8.79 -27.65 -12.15
CA TYR A 382 8.54 -27.09 -13.48
C TYR A 382 9.48 -27.68 -14.53
N SER A 383 9.08 -27.60 -15.79
CA SER A 383 9.90 -27.94 -16.95
C SER A 383 9.96 -26.76 -17.91
N LEU A 384 11.13 -26.56 -18.50
CA LEU A 384 11.27 -25.75 -19.70
C LEU A 384 11.03 -26.64 -20.91
N VAL A 385 10.12 -26.21 -21.77
CA VAL A 385 9.66 -26.99 -22.92
C VAL A 385 9.73 -26.13 -24.15
N SER A 386 10.12 -26.69 -25.29
CA SER A 386 10.00 -26.01 -26.58
C SER A 386 8.95 -26.66 -27.46
N TYR A 387 8.31 -25.83 -28.27
CA TYR A 387 7.39 -26.19 -29.33
C TYR A 387 7.93 -25.64 -30.64
N ASP A 388 8.18 -26.52 -31.61
CA ASP A 388 8.52 -26.09 -32.96
C ASP A 388 7.38 -25.25 -33.57
N LEU A 389 7.68 -24.05 -34.09
CA LEU A 389 6.66 -23.11 -34.54
C LEU A 389 5.80 -23.65 -35.68
N ALA A 390 6.35 -24.51 -36.54
CA ALA A 390 5.65 -25.02 -37.71
C ALA A 390 4.77 -26.23 -37.40
N THR A 391 5.26 -27.13 -36.54
CA THR A 391 4.67 -28.46 -36.32
C THR A 391 4.01 -28.63 -34.96
N GLY A 392 4.34 -27.79 -33.97
CA GLY A 392 3.92 -27.98 -32.58
C GLY A 392 4.66 -29.11 -31.86
N ALA A 393 5.73 -29.67 -32.45
CA ALA A 393 6.49 -30.74 -31.86
C ALA A 393 7.09 -30.29 -30.52
N ARG A 394 6.67 -30.95 -29.43
CA ARG A 394 7.03 -30.64 -28.05
C ARG A 394 8.32 -31.36 -27.64
N THR A 395 9.30 -30.63 -27.12
CA THR A 395 10.56 -31.15 -26.60
C THR A 395 10.84 -30.58 -25.20
N VAL A 396 11.04 -31.44 -24.20
CA VAL A 396 11.47 -31.02 -22.87
C VAL A 396 12.96 -30.67 -22.92
N LEU A 397 13.31 -29.46 -22.46
CA LEU A 397 14.67 -28.94 -22.46
C LEU A 397 15.33 -29.13 -21.08
N ASP A 398 14.65 -28.76 -20.01
CA ASP A 398 15.12 -28.89 -18.62
C ASP A 398 13.93 -29.19 -17.70
N THR A 399 14.19 -29.86 -16.56
CA THR A 399 13.19 -30.12 -15.52
C THR A 399 13.79 -29.88 -14.14
N ARG A 400 13.03 -29.17 -13.30
CA ARG A 400 13.39 -28.82 -11.94
C ARG A 400 12.36 -29.34 -10.95
N VAL A 401 12.83 -29.89 -9.85
CA VAL A 401 12.01 -30.45 -8.78
C VAL A 401 12.31 -29.74 -7.46
N ASN A 402 11.30 -29.68 -6.59
CA ASN A 402 11.32 -29.00 -5.29
C ASN A 402 11.63 -27.50 -5.40
N THR A 403 11.12 -26.86 -6.45
CA THR A 403 11.29 -25.42 -6.68
C THR A 403 10.11 -24.84 -7.46
N MET A 404 9.84 -23.57 -7.18
CA MET A 404 8.77 -22.76 -7.75
C MET A 404 9.37 -21.73 -8.71
N VAL A 405 9.02 -21.79 -9.98
CA VAL A 405 9.39 -20.76 -10.96
C VAL A 405 8.65 -19.46 -10.69
N THR A 406 9.33 -18.32 -10.63
CA THR A 406 8.72 -17.02 -10.33
C THR A 406 8.77 -16.05 -11.51
N ALA A 407 9.71 -16.22 -12.43
CA ALA A 407 9.81 -15.43 -13.65
C ALA A 407 10.63 -16.18 -14.72
N MET A 408 10.35 -15.90 -16.00
CA MET A 408 11.17 -16.30 -17.14
C MET A 408 11.30 -15.14 -18.13
N SER A 409 12.43 -15.09 -18.83
CA SER A 409 12.66 -14.19 -19.95
C SER A 409 13.57 -14.86 -20.99
N ILE A 410 13.52 -14.40 -22.24
CA ILE A 410 14.42 -14.80 -23.31
C ILE A 410 15.11 -13.56 -23.85
N GLY A 411 16.42 -13.60 -23.98
CA GLY A 411 17.21 -12.52 -24.57
C GLY A 411 18.69 -12.61 -24.25
N ASP A 412 19.45 -11.61 -24.71
CA ASP A 412 20.90 -11.51 -24.56
C ASP A 412 21.32 -11.15 -23.12
N ALA A 413 21.64 -12.18 -22.33
CA ALA A 413 22.02 -12.14 -20.92
C ALA A 413 23.42 -12.73 -20.65
N ALA A 414 24.13 -13.25 -21.66
CA ALA A 414 25.48 -13.80 -21.51
C ALA A 414 26.41 -13.44 -22.69
N ASP A 415 27.72 -13.33 -22.41
CA ASP A 415 28.69 -12.93 -23.43
C ASP A 415 28.78 -13.98 -24.57
N GLY A 416 28.45 -13.55 -25.79
CA GLY A 416 28.79 -14.26 -27.03
C GLY A 416 27.96 -15.50 -27.38
N SER A 417 26.75 -15.66 -26.84
CA SER A 417 25.89 -16.86 -27.04
C SER A 417 24.53 -16.63 -27.73
N GLY A 418 24.17 -15.39 -28.07
CA GLY A 418 22.85 -15.07 -28.67
C GLY A 418 21.78 -14.99 -27.58
N ASP A 419 20.52 -15.26 -27.90
CA ASP A 419 19.46 -15.23 -26.89
C ASP A 419 19.56 -16.45 -25.95
N GLU A 420 19.58 -16.20 -24.64
CA GLU A 420 19.55 -17.18 -23.55
C GLU A 420 18.15 -17.32 -22.94
N TYR A 421 17.97 -18.40 -22.18
CA TYR A 421 16.78 -18.55 -21.33
C TYR A 421 17.15 -18.21 -19.90
N VAL A 422 16.49 -17.20 -19.36
CA VAL A 422 16.71 -16.74 -17.99
C VAL A 422 15.50 -17.14 -17.16
N VAL A 423 15.73 -17.87 -16.08
CA VAL A 423 14.67 -18.33 -15.18
C VAL A 423 15.00 -17.96 -13.75
N SER A 424 14.03 -17.38 -13.06
CA SER A 424 14.06 -17.22 -11.60
C SER A 424 13.25 -18.32 -10.94
N GLU A 425 13.82 -18.95 -9.91
CA GLU A 425 13.19 -20.02 -9.15
C GLU A 425 13.42 -19.85 -7.64
N SER A 426 12.42 -20.19 -6.83
CA SER A 426 12.49 -20.16 -5.37
C SER A 426 12.36 -21.58 -4.80
N THR A 427 13.17 -21.92 -3.81
CA THR A 427 13.13 -23.20 -3.10
C THR A 427 12.56 -22.99 -1.70
N LEU A 428 11.85 -23.98 -1.17
CA LEU A 428 11.29 -23.94 0.18
C LEU A 428 12.18 -24.73 1.17
N ASP A 429 12.19 -24.32 2.44
CA ASP A 429 12.76 -25.12 3.53
C ASP A 429 11.75 -26.15 4.08
N ASN A 430 12.15 -26.87 5.12
CA ASN A 430 11.31 -27.89 5.76
C ASN A 430 10.06 -27.32 6.44
N ALA A 431 10.04 -26.03 6.75
CA ALA A 431 8.90 -25.31 7.31
C ALA A 431 8.11 -24.56 6.22
N ILE A 432 8.41 -24.80 4.94
CA ILE A 432 7.69 -24.26 3.79
C ILE A 432 7.86 -22.73 3.69
N TYR A 433 8.97 -22.20 4.20
CA TYR A 433 9.40 -20.83 3.93
C TYR A 433 10.35 -20.80 2.74
N VAL A 434 10.33 -19.73 1.95
CA VAL A 434 11.33 -19.50 0.90
C VAL A 434 12.71 -19.47 1.52
N ASN A 435 13.54 -20.45 1.13
CA ASN A 435 14.90 -20.62 1.63
C ASN A 435 15.91 -19.87 0.76
N SER A 436 15.70 -19.90 -0.55
CA SER A 436 16.55 -19.20 -1.51
C SER A 436 15.82 -18.94 -2.82
N SER A 437 16.17 -17.83 -3.47
CA SER A 437 15.80 -17.50 -4.83
C SER A 437 17.04 -17.56 -5.71
N THR A 438 16.95 -18.23 -6.86
CA THR A 438 18.05 -18.45 -7.80
C THR A 438 17.65 -18.01 -9.20
N ILE A 439 18.46 -17.15 -9.79
CA ILE A 439 18.41 -16.84 -11.22
C ILE A 439 19.36 -17.82 -11.93
N ARG A 440 18.88 -18.46 -12.99
CA ARG A 440 19.65 -19.34 -13.88
C ARG A 440 19.62 -18.77 -15.29
N VAL A 441 20.80 -18.53 -15.85
CA VAL A 441 20.94 -18.19 -17.28
C VAL A 441 21.41 -19.44 -18.01
N LEU A 442 20.56 -19.93 -18.91
CA LEU A 442 20.73 -21.18 -19.65
C LEU A 442 21.05 -20.89 -21.11
N ASP A 443 21.89 -21.72 -21.71
CA ASP A 443 22.21 -21.65 -23.13
C ASP A 443 20.94 -21.80 -23.96
N GLY A 444 20.65 -20.83 -24.81
CA GLY A 444 19.42 -20.86 -25.60
C GLY A 444 19.39 -21.96 -26.66
N ALA A 445 20.49 -22.64 -27.00
CA ALA A 445 20.45 -23.74 -27.96
C ALA A 445 19.83 -25.00 -27.37
N ASP A 446 20.31 -25.44 -26.20
CA ASP A 446 19.84 -26.67 -25.54
C ASP A 446 18.83 -26.42 -24.40
N GLY A 447 18.76 -25.20 -23.88
CA GLY A 447 17.86 -24.80 -22.78
C GLY A 447 18.17 -25.46 -21.43
N SER A 448 19.35 -26.08 -21.25
CA SER A 448 19.74 -26.82 -20.04
C SER A 448 21.17 -26.55 -19.57
N THR A 449 22.07 -26.15 -20.46
CA THR A 449 23.45 -25.79 -20.10
C THR A 449 23.46 -24.47 -19.35
N VAL A 450 23.81 -24.51 -18.07
CA VAL A 450 23.92 -23.32 -17.22
C VAL A 450 25.15 -22.50 -17.63
N ARG A 451 24.94 -21.26 -18.07
CA ARG A 451 25.98 -20.27 -18.35
C ARG A 451 26.49 -19.65 -17.05
N TRP A 452 25.56 -19.20 -16.20
CA TRP A 452 25.84 -18.72 -14.85
C TRP A 452 24.56 -18.72 -14.00
N THR A 453 24.73 -18.60 -12.68
CA THR A 453 23.62 -18.45 -11.72
C THR A 453 23.91 -17.34 -10.71
N SER A 454 22.85 -16.79 -10.12
CA SER A 454 22.91 -15.90 -8.95
C SER A 454 21.89 -16.38 -7.92
N THR A 455 22.32 -16.64 -6.69
CA THR A 455 21.44 -17.14 -5.62
C THR A 455 21.45 -16.20 -4.43
N THR A 456 20.25 -15.75 -4.05
CA THR A 456 19.99 -15.03 -2.80
C THR A 456 19.43 -16.01 -1.78
N LYS A 457 20.05 -16.12 -0.61
CA LYS A 457 19.55 -16.92 0.51
C LYS A 457 18.76 -16.04 1.47
N ARG A 458 17.79 -16.63 2.15
CA ARG A 458 17.14 -15.97 3.30
C ARG A 458 18.17 -15.58 4.36
N THR A 459 17.89 -14.50 5.08
CA THR A 459 18.60 -14.14 6.31
C THR A 459 18.31 -15.17 7.40
N ALA A 460 19.12 -15.19 8.47
CA ALA A 460 18.95 -16.16 9.55
C ALA A 460 17.69 -15.90 10.40
N ASP A 461 17.14 -14.69 10.30
CA ASP A 461 15.94 -14.23 11.01
C ASP A 461 14.70 -14.84 10.34
N GLY A 462 13.74 -15.31 11.15
CA GLY A 462 12.65 -16.17 10.69
C GLY A 462 11.76 -15.54 9.62
N GLY A 463 11.27 -16.34 8.66
CA GLY A 463 10.36 -15.90 7.60
C GLY A 463 10.77 -16.38 6.20
N ASP A 464 10.08 -15.87 5.18
CA ASP A 464 10.43 -16.08 3.77
C ASP A 464 11.64 -15.26 3.35
N GLY A 465 12.54 -15.87 2.58
CA GLY A 465 13.57 -15.16 1.83
C GLY A 465 13.00 -14.41 0.62
N PRO A 466 13.76 -13.44 0.08
CA PRO A 466 13.32 -12.65 -1.07
C PRO A 466 13.19 -13.52 -2.33
N SER A 467 12.20 -13.22 -3.16
CA SER A 467 12.03 -13.82 -4.50
C SER A 467 12.22 -12.76 -5.60
N THR A 468 12.79 -13.19 -6.73
CA THR A 468 12.88 -12.38 -7.95
C THR A 468 11.64 -12.59 -8.81
N TRP A 469 11.00 -11.53 -9.28
CA TRP A 469 9.67 -11.59 -9.89
C TRP A 469 9.58 -11.06 -11.32
N SER A 470 10.63 -10.39 -11.79
CA SER A 470 10.70 -9.89 -13.17
C SER A 470 12.14 -9.91 -13.68
N LEU A 471 12.30 -10.22 -14.97
CA LEU A 471 13.57 -10.46 -15.65
C LEU A 471 13.54 -9.84 -17.04
N ASP A 472 14.55 -9.06 -17.39
CA ASP A 472 14.74 -8.52 -18.75
C ASP A 472 16.19 -8.66 -19.18
N ALA A 473 16.42 -9.36 -20.30
CA ALA A 473 17.75 -9.58 -20.87
C ALA A 473 17.95 -8.68 -22.10
N VAL A 474 18.79 -7.64 -21.97
CA VAL A 474 19.00 -6.65 -23.02
C VAL A 474 20.47 -6.26 -23.12
N GLY A 475 21.07 -6.50 -24.30
CA GLY A 475 22.41 -6.05 -24.65
C GLY A 475 23.50 -6.58 -23.72
N GLY A 476 23.53 -7.90 -23.50
CA GLY A 476 24.48 -8.60 -22.64
C GLY A 476 24.34 -8.26 -21.16
N THR A 477 23.19 -7.73 -20.74
CA THR A 477 22.90 -7.36 -19.35
C THR A 477 21.54 -7.91 -18.94
N LEU A 478 21.50 -8.61 -17.82
CA LEU A 478 20.25 -9.02 -17.19
C LEU A 478 19.83 -8.01 -16.13
N TYR A 479 18.59 -7.53 -16.20
CA TYR A 479 17.95 -6.74 -15.16
C TYR A 479 16.94 -7.60 -14.41
N ALA A 480 16.90 -7.46 -13.10
CA ALA A 480 16.02 -8.25 -12.24
C ALA A 480 15.45 -7.42 -11.10
N SER A 481 14.12 -7.39 -10.96
CA SER A 481 13.44 -6.89 -9.75
C SER A 481 13.09 -8.02 -8.81
N ALA A 482 13.39 -7.81 -7.54
CA ALA A 482 13.14 -8.75 -6.46
C ALA A 482 12.61 -8.01 -5.22
N GLN A 483 11.97 -8.75 -4.32
CA GLN A 483 11.72 -8.28 -2.97
C GLN A 483 13.05 -8.06 -2.23
N ASP A 484 13.11 -7.07 -1.35
CA ASP A 484 14.21 -6.96 -0.38
C ASP A 484 13.88 -7.77 0.87
N GLY A 485 14.84 -8.58 1.33
CA GLY A 485 14.71 -9.44 2.50
C GLY A 485 15.06 -8.75 3.82
N THR A 486 15.39 -7.46 3.81
CA THR A 486 15.68 -6.70 5.03
C THR A 486 14.42 -6.28 5.76
N ASP A 487 14.45 -6.31 7.09
CA ASP A 487 13.43 -5.71 7.96
C ASP A 487 11.99 -6.24 7.74
N THR A 488 11.85 -7.47 7.24
CA THR A 488 10.55 -8.07 6.85
C THR A 488 9.64 -8.40 8.03
N ASP A 489 10.22 -8.52 9.22
CA ASP A 489 9.58 -8.71 10.53
C ASP A 489 9.34 -7.38 11.27
N THR A 490 9.60 -6.25 10.61
CA THR A 490 9.45 -4.93 11.19
C THR A 490 8.35 -4.11 10.53
N ALA A 491 7.88 -3.07 11.22
CA ALA A 491 6.95 -2.09 10.65
C ALA A 491 7.54 -1.33 9.45
N ALA A 492 8.87 -1.33 9.25
CA ALA A 492 9.51 -0.63 8.15
C ALA A 492 9.31 -1.33 6.80
N ASN A 493 9.28 -2.67 6.77
CA ASN A 493 9.10 -3.47 5.56
C ASN A 493 8.25 -4.72 5.83
N VAL A 494 7.12 -4.56 6.51
CA VAL A 494 6.26 -5.68 6.90
C VAL A 494 5.95 -6.60 5.70
N SER A 495 6.21 -7.90 5.87
CA SER A 495 6.00 -8.93 4.84
C SER A 495 6.82 -8.76 3.55
N GLY A 496 7.86 -7.93 3.54
CA GLY A 496 8.79 -7.79 2.40
C GLY A 496 8.18 -7.18 1.15
N LEU A 497 7.09 -6.41 1.30
CA LEU A 497 6.42 -5.77 0.18
C LEU A 497 6.87 -4.35 -0.08
N ARG A 498 7.35 -3.62 0.93
CA ARG A 498 7.66 -2.20 0.78
C ARG A 498 8.99 -1.97 0.08
N TYR A 499 9.97 -2.83 0.35
CA TYR A 499 11.31 -2.70 -0.18
C TYR A 499 11.54 -3.62 -1.37
N GLY A 500 12.10 -3.07 -2.43
CA GLY A 500 12.51 -3.80 -3.62
C GLY A 500 14.01 -3.77 -3.83
N VAL A 501 14.46 -4.55 -4.80
CA VAL A 501 15.84 -4.56 -5.29
C VAL A 501 15.83 -4.65 -6.81
N LEU A 502 16.38 -3.64 -7.48
CA LEU A 502 16.63 -3.66 -8.92
C LEU A 502 18.12 -3.93 -9.16
N THR A 503 18.44 -5.06 -9.79
CA THR A 503 19.84 -5.48 -10.02
C THR A 503 20.14 -5.59 -11.50
N ALA A 504 21.25 -5.00 -11.94
CA ALA A 504 21.81 -5.22 -13.28
C ALA A 504 23.04 -6.13 -13.21
N TYR A 505 22.99 -7.28 -13.88
CA TYR A 505 24.09 -8.24 -14.00
C TYR A 505 24.74 -8.15 -15.37
N ASN A 506 26.07 -8.22 -15.44
CA ASN A 506 26.76 -8.41 -16.72
C ASN A 506 26.60 -9.85 -17.24
N GLY A 507 27.06 -10.09 -18.47
CA GLY A 507 27.00 -11.40 -19.13
C GLY A 507 27.73 -12.56 -18.43
N ASN A 508 28.43 -12.30 -17.32
CA ASN A 508 29.09 -13.30 -16.48
C ASN A 508 28.43 -13.43 -15.08
N GLY A 509 27.25 -12.86 -14.88
CA GLY A 509 26.50 -12.94 -13.62
C GLY A 509 27.02 -12.04 -12.49
N LYS A 510 27.91 -11.08 -12.77
CA LYS A 510 28.37 -10.10 -11.76
C LYS A 510 27.48 -8.86 -11.77
N VAL A 511 27.13 -8.39 -10.58
CA VAL A 511 26.40 -7.12 -10.40
C VAL A 511 27.23 -5.96 -10.95
N ARG A 512 26.65 -5.21 -11.89
CA ARG A 512 27.18 -3.94 -12.43
C ARG A 512 26.80 -2.77 -11.55
N TRP A 513 25.52 -2.72 -11.18
CA TRP A 513 24.91 -1.71 -10.31
C TRP A 513 23.61 -2.29 -9.72
N GLN A 514 23.14 -1.69 -8.63
CA GLN A 514 21.94 -2.14 -7.93
C GLN A 514 21.30 -0.97 -7.17
N GLU A 515 19.97 -0.92 -7.17
CA GLU A 515 19.14 -0.05 -6.32
C GLU A 515 18.31 -0.91 -5.37
N LYS A 516 18.00 -0.40 -4.17
CA LYS A 516 17.41 -1.17 -3.06
C LYS A 516 16.39 -0.38 -2.25
N ALA A 517 15.76 -1.03 -1.27
CA ALA A 517 14.83 -0.44 -0.33
C ALA A 517 13.65 0.23 -1.07
N THR A 518 13.27 1.43 -0.66
CA THR A 518 12.19 2.21 -1.27
C THR A 518 12.53 2.75 -2.66
N ASN A 519 13.79 2.68 -3.11
CA ASN A 519 14.17 3.15 -4.44
C ASN A 519 13.85 2.13 -5.56
N ALA A 520 13.35 0.94 -5.23
CA ALA A 520 13.09 -0.10 -6.22
C ALA A 520 11.71 -0.74 -6.02
N SER A 521 11.16 -1.26 -7.11
CA SER A 521 9.95 -2.08 -7.03
C SER A 521 10.29 -3.47 -6.49
N PRO A 522 9.47 -4.04 -5.59
CA PRO A 522 9.59 -5.43 -5.18
C PRO A 522 9.27 -6.43 -6.31
N ARG A 523 8.63 -5.96 -7.41
CA ARG A 523 8.05 -6.84 -8.42
C ARG A 523 8.39 -6.50 -9.86
N PHE A 524 8.40 -5.23 -10.23
CA PHE A 524 8.30 -4.84 -11.63
C PHE A 524 9.37 -3.84 -12.05
N GLN A 525 9.96 -4.08 -13.21
CA GLN A 525 10.69 -3.08 -13.97
C GLN A 525 10.16 -3.00 -15.41
N GLN A 526 10.45 -1.89 -16.06
CA GLN A 526 10.24 -1.68 -17.48
C GLN A 526 11.56 -1.19 -18.08
N ILE A 527 12.04 -1.85 -19.13
CA ILE A 527 13.14 -1.33 -19.95
C ILE A 527 12.56 -0.64 -21.18
N ASP A 528 13.03 0.56 -21.45
CA ASP A 528 12.65 1.34 -22.62
C ASP A 528 13.86 2.18 -23.08
N GLY A 529 14.38 1.84 -24.26
CA GLY A 529 15.57 2.46 -24.85
C GLY A 529 16.77 2.46 -23.90
N SER A 530 17.14 3.64 -23.39
CA SER A 530 18.30 3.85 -22.49
C SER A 530 17.92 3.98 -21.01
N THR A 531 16.68 3.63 -20.67
CA THR A 531 16.12 3.77 -19.32
C THR A 531 15.57 2.47 -18.79
N VAL A 532 15.60 2.35 -17.47
CA VAL A 532 14.79 1.40 -16.71
C VAL A 532 13.94 2.17 -15.73
N ARG A 533 12.65 1.83 -15.68
CA ARG A 533 11.66 2.45 -14.79
C ARG A 533 11.10 1.44 -13.82
N THR A 534 10.87 1.87 -12.58
CA THR A 534 10.20 1.10 -11.53
C THR A 534 9.20 1.98 -10.81
N VAL A 535 8.16 1.39 -10.23
CA VAL A 535 7.28 2.07 -9.27
C VAL A 535 7.43 1.36 -7.93
N ASP A 536 7.82 2.13 -6.91
CA ASP A 536 7.95 1.63 -5.54
C ASP A 536 6.59 1.48 -4.85
N GLN A 537 6.54 1.05 -3.59
CA GLN A 537 5.28 0.98 -2.83
C GLN A 537 4.84 2.31 -2.20
N GLN A 538 5.71 3.31 -2.19
CA GLN A 538 5.39 4.68 -1.84
C GLN A 538 4.70 5.41 -3.01
N GLN A 539 4.49 4.73 -4.14
CA GLN A 539 3.86 5.28 -5.34
C GLN A 539 4.74 6.35 -6.02
N ASN A 540 6.06 6.17 -6.00
CA ASN A 540 6.98 6.99 -6.79
C ASN A 540 7.47 6.23 -8.03
N ILE A 541 7.48 6.91 -9.17
CA ILE A 541 8.16 6.42 -10.37
C ILE A 541 9.63 6.81 -10.30
N HIS A 542 10.49 5.80 -10.28
CA HIS A 542 11.94 5.97 -10.41
C HIS A 542 12.35 5.69 -11.84
N THR A 543 13.10 6.61 -12.46
CA THR A 543 13.71 6.39 -13.78
C THR A 543 15.21 6.39 -13.64
N TYR A 544 15.87 5.32 -14.07
CA TYR A 544 17.31 5.14 -14.00
C TYR A 544 17.96 5.11 -15.38
N ASN A 545 19.22 5.55 -15.45
CA ASN A 545 20.08 5.29 -16.60
C ASN A 545 20.40 3.79 -16.69
N LEU A 546 20.00 3.14 -17.78
CA LEU A 546 20.15 1.69 -17.96
C LEU A 546 21.62 1.21 -17.77
N GLY A 547 22.59 1.97 -18.28
CA GLY A 547 23.99 1.56 -18.29
C GLY A 547 24.73 1.63 -16.94
N ASN A 548 24.29 2.49 -16.02
CA ASN A 548 25.01 2.76 -14.75
C ASN A 548 24.14 2.88 -13.50
N GLY A 549 22.82 2.74 -13.61
CA GLY A 549 21.89 2.79 -12.49
C GLY A 549 21.66 4.19 -11.91
N LYS A 550 22.31 5.25 -12.42
CA LYS A 550 22.11 6.60 -11.88
C LYS A 550 20.68 7.06 -12.14
N GLN A 551 19.97 7.47 -11.08
CA GLN A 551 18.63 8.04 -11.18
C GLN A 551 18.63 9.30 -12.08
N LYS A 552 17.77 9.28 -13.09
CA LYS A 552 17.48 10.39 -14.00
C LYS A 552 16.41 11.31 -13.41
N SER A 553 15.36 10.72 -12.84
CA SER A 553 14.23 11.45 -12.26
C SER A 553 13.50 10.61 -11.21
N LEU A 554 12.82 11.33 -10.33
CA LEU A 554 11.81 10.85 -9.40
C LEU A 554 10.50 11.54 -9.76
N THR A 555 9.41 10.81 -9.88
CA THR A 555 8.08 11.39 -10.09
C THR A 555 7.12 10.81 -9.06
N PRO A 556 6.80 11.56 -8.00
CA PRO A 556 5.77 11.15 -7.05
C PRO A 556 4.41 11.12 -7.74
N LEU A 557 3.68 10.03 -7.54
CA LEU A 557 2.28 9.93 -7.94
C LEU A 557 1.41 10.34 -6.76
N GLN A 558 0.22 10.87 -7.05
CA GLN A 558 -0.76 11.14 -6.01
C GLN A 558 -1.33 9.81 -5.49
N GLY A 559 -0.67 9.25 -4.48
CA GLY A 559 -1.14 8.11 -3.70
C GLY A 559 -2.12 8.56 -2.61
N ASP A 560 -2.07 7.91 -1.46
CA ASP A 560 -2.91 8.29 -0.31
C ASP A 560 -2.48 9.66 0.23
N LEU A 561 -3.48 10.50 0.51
CA LEU A 561 -3.31 11.83 1.10
C LEU A 561 -3.81 11.77 2.54
N ASN A 562 -2.88 11.71 3.47
CA ASN A 562 -3.14 11.34 4.87
C ASN A 562 -3.13 12.57 5.76
N TYR A 563 -2.29 13.55 5.42
CA TYR A 563 -2.08 14.76 6.18
C TYR A 563 -2.40 15.97 5.32
N ALA A 564 -3.10 16.92 5.91
CA ALA A 564 -3.37 18.19 5.25
C ALA A 564 -3.33 19.36 6.24
N ALA A 565 -3.01 20.53 5.70
CA ALA A 565 -3.12 21.81 6.37
C ALA A 565 -3.78 22.81 5.42
N ALA A 566 -4.26 23.93 5.96
CA ALA A 566 -4.86 24.97 5.17
C ALA A 566 -4.29 26.36 5.49
N THR A 567 -4.06 27.14 4.45
CA THR A 567 -3.64 28.54 4.54
C THR A 567 -3.92 29.23 3.20
N ASP A 568 -3.99 30.55 3.17
CA ASP A 568 -4.16 31.32 1.92
C ASP A 568 -2.82 31.39 1.18
N LEU A 569 -2.66 30.62 0.09
CA LEU A 569 -1.41 30.50 -0.65
C LEU A 569 -1.36 31.45 -1.85
N ASP A 570 -2.51 31.79 -2.44
CA ASP A 570 -2.60 32.67 -3.62
C ASP A 570 -3.02 34.12 -3.32
N GLY A 571 -3.32 34.43 -2.06
CA GLY A 571 -3.60 35.76 -1.54
C GLY A 571 -5.01 36.25 -1.84
N ASP A 572 -5.95 35.34 -2.12
CA ASP A 572 -7.35 35.68 -2.43
C ASP A 572 -8.23 35.87 -1.18
N GLY A 573 -7.67 35.64 0.02
CA GLY A 573 -8.34 35.75 1.30
C GLY A 573 -9.14 34.51 1.70
N LYS A 574 -9.05 33.41 0.94
CA LYS A 574 -9.68 32.12 1.23
C LYS A 574 -8.63 31.07 1.51
N GLN A 575 -9.05 29.98 2.15
CA GLN A 575 -8.13 28.92 2.53
C GLN A 575 -7.85 28.00 1.34
N ASP A 576 -6.57 27.75 1.06
CA ASP A 576 -6.10 26.70 0.17
C ASP A 576 -5.68 25.48 0.98
N VAL A 577 -5.62 24.30 0.34
CA VAL A 577 -5.36 23.03 1.00
C VAL A 577 -4.04 22.46 0.50
N ILE A 578 -3.14 22.16 1.43
CA ILE A 578 -1.89 21.44 1.18
C ILE A 578 -2.07 20.03 1.70
N ALA A 579 -1.75 19.02 0.90
CA ALA A 579 -1.87 17.62 1.28
C ALA A 579 -0.67 16.78 0.86
N GLY A 580 -0.36 15.75 1.65
CA GLY A 580 0.66 14.74 1.38
C GLY A 580 0.39 13.43 2.12
N GLY A 581 1.14 12.38 1.81
CA GLY A 581 1.00 11.08 2.47
C GLY A 581 2.00 10.06 1.95
N THR A 582 1.52 9.01 1.28
CA THR A 582 2.31 7.80 0.98
C THR A 582 3.47 7.96 0.01
N SER A 583 3.46 9.02 -0.81
CA SER A 583 4.55 9.31 -1.77
C SER A 583 5.43 10.46 -1.32
N ASP A 584 6.49 10.70 -2.07
CA ASP A 584 7.40 11.84 -1.91
C ASP A 584 6.78 13.17 -2.37
N GLY A 585 5.49 13.19 -2.71
CA GLY A 585 4.77 14.34 -3.24
C GLY A 585 4.02 15.14 -2.17
N VAL A 586 4.01 16.46 -2.36
CA VAL A 586 3.13 17.41 -1.65
C VAL A 586 2.37 18.21 -2.70
N TRP A 587 1.05 18.32 -2.55
CA TRP A 587 0.18 19.04 -3.48
C TRP A 587 -0.55 20.17 -2.78
N ALA A 588 -0.67 21.32 -3.46
CA ALA A 588 -1.54 22.39 -3.04
C ALA A 588 -2.71 22.57 -4.00
N TYR A 589 -3.90 22.77 -3.45
CA TYR A 589 -5.15 22.93 -4.16
C TYR A 589 -5.90 24.17 -3.69
N SER A 590 -6.54 24.87 -4.62
CA SER A 590 -7.41 25.98 -4.24
C SER A 590 -8.65 25.48 -3.49
N GLY A 591 -8.88 25.94 -2.26
CA GLY A 591 -10.01 25.49 -1.45
C GLY A 591 -11.38 25.71 -2.10
N PRO A 592 -11.67 26.91 -2.64
CA PRO A 592 -12.91 27.17 -3.39
C PRO A 592 -13.12 26.22 -4.57
N SER A 593 -12.03 25.81 -5.23
CA SER A 593 -12.10 24.88 -6.35
C SER A 593 -12.51 23.47 -5.91
N LEU A 594 -12.06 23.03 -4.72
CA LEU A 594 -12.43 21.76 -4.10
C LEU A 594 -13.92 21.71 -3.75
N LEU A 595 -14.53 22.83 -3.34
CA LEU A 595 -15.97 22.92 -3.09
C LEU A 595 -16.80 22.91 -4.37
N SER A 596 -16.30 23.54 -5.43
CA SER A 596 -17.01 23.66 -6.71
C SER A 596 -17.01 22.38 -7.56
N GLY A 597 -16.24 21.36 -7.18
CA GLY A 597 -16.15 20.09 -7.90
C GLY A 597 -15.08 20.04 -8.99
N THR A 598 -14.28 21.10 -9.19
CA THR A 598 -13.19 21.13 -10.18
C THR A 598 -11.88 21.50 -9.49
N PRO A 599 -11.17 20.55 -8.87
CA PRO A 599 -9.91 20.81 -8.18
C PRO A 599 -8.90 21.52 -9.07
N LYS A 600 -8.42 22.68 -8.62
CA LYS A 600 -7.35 23.45 -9.25
C LYS A 600 -6.09 23.28 -8.42
N GLN A 601 -5.13 22.52 -8.93
CA GLN A 601 -3.80 22.42 -8.34
C GLN A 601 -3.08 23.77 -8.50
N LEU A 602 -2.55 24.32 -7.41
CA LEU A 602 -1.74 25.53 -7.38
C LEU A 602 -0.28 25.20 -7.70
N TRP A 603 0.27 24.22 -6.99
CA TRP A 603 1.62 23.71 -7.20
C TRP A 603 1.75 22.27 -6.68
N ARG A 604 2.89 21.64 -6.99
CA ARG A 604 3.32 20.38 -6.39
C ARG A 604 4.81 20.43 -6.09
N ALA A 605 5.24 19.77 -5.02
CA ALA A 605 6.64 19.68 -4.59
C ALA A 605 7.05 18.21 -4.37
N THR A 606 8.35 17.96 -4.37
CA THR A 606 8.94 16.64 -4.04
C THR A 606 9.81 16.78 -2.80
N VAL A 607 9.59 15.91 -1.82
CA VAL A 607 10.26 15.87 -0.51
C VAL A 607 10.94 14.49 -0.32
N PRO A 608 11.93 14.34 0.57
CA PRO A 608 12.71 13.10 0.68
C PRO A 608 12.00 12.02 1.53
N GLY A 609 10.92 11.47 1.00
CA GLY A 609 10.14 10.37 1.57
C GLY A 609 8.68 10.70 1.88
N GLU A 610 7.97 9.71 2.42
CA GLU A 610 6.57 9.82 2.88
C GLU A 610 6.34 11.03 3.79
N VAL A 611 5.19 11.68 3.61
CA VAL A 611 4.77 12.82 4.43
C VAL A 611 4.00 12.31 5.65
N HIS A 612 4.46 12.68 6.84
CA HIS A 612 3.85 12.32 8.13
C HIS A 612 3.22 13.50 8.88
N ALA A 613 3.49 14.74 8.45
CA ALA A 613 2.79 15.93 8.93
C ALA A 613 2.99 17.10 7.95
N VAL A 614 2.00 17.99 7.90
CA VAL A 614 2.07 19.27 7.18
C VAL A 614 1.64 20.37 8.16
N ALA A 615 2.46 21.40 8.30
CA ALA A 615 2.15 22.60 9.07
C ALA A 615 2.37 23.84 8.20
N THR A 616 1.68 24.94 8.51
CA THR A 616 1.81 26.21 7.80
C THR A 616 2.06 27.36 8.75
N GLY A 617 2.94 28.29 8.40
CA GLY A 617 3.31 29.40 9.27
C GLY A 617 4.38 30.30 8.67
N ASP A 618 4.44 31.56 9.11
CA ASP A 618 5.47 32.53 8.67
C ASP A 618 6.79 32.26 9.42
N VAL A 619 7.63 31.39 8.85
CA VAL A 619 8.90 30.98 9.48
C VAL A 619 10.06 31.85 9.01
N ASN A 620 9.87 32.62 7.93
CA ASN A 620 10.88 33.49 7.36
C ASN A 620 10.71 34.98 7.80
N GLY A 621 9.52 35.36 8.26
CA GLY A 621 9.14 36.68 8.76
C GLY A 621 8.78 37.70 7.69
N ASP A 622 8.30 37.28 6.52
CA ASP A 622 7.90 38.17 5.41
C ASP A 622 6.40 38.50 5.39
N GLY A 623 5.64 37.97 6.36
CA GLY A 623 4.20 38.15 6.48
C GLY A 623 3.38 37.18 5.64
N LYS A 624 3.98 36.16 5.02
CA LYS A 624 3.31 35.10 4.27
C LYS A 624 3.62 33.74 4.90
N PRO A 625 2.69 32.77 4.82
CA PRO A 625 2.91 31.45 5.36
C PRO A 625 3.82 30.60 4.43
N GLU A 626 4.82 29.96 5.01
CA GLU A 626 5.49 28.79 4.44
C GLU A 626 4.72 27.51 4.74
N VAL A 627 5.07 26.44 4.03
CA VAL A 627 4.65 25.07 4.31
C VAL A 627 5.84 24.31 4.88
N VAL A 628 5.68 23.71 6.05
CA VAL A 628 6.69 22.87 6.71
C VAL A 628 6.22 21.43 6.76
N VAL A 629 7.01 20.53 6.20
CA VAL A 629 6.65 19.13 5.97
C VAL A 629 7.58 18.22 6.77
N ALA A 630 7.02 17.33 7.57
CA ALA A 630 7.75 16.18 8.12
C ALA A 630 7.72 15.06 7.07
N ALA A 631 8.86 14.77 6.45
CA ALA A 631 8.98 13.83 5.34
C ALA A 631 10.01 12.75 5.69
N ASP A 632 9.55 11.57 6.15
CA ASP A 632 10.24 10.36 6.65
C ASP A 632 11.63 10.55 7.30
N THR A 633 12.60 11.06 6.54
CA THR A 633 14.01 11.26 6.91
C THR A 633 14.42 12.74 7.13
N ALA A 634 13.56 13.71 6.86
CA ALA A 634 13.87 15.14 6.96
C ALA A 634 12.64 16.01 7.27
N THR A 635 12.90 17.26 7.64
CA THR A 635 11.89 18.33 7.64
C THR A 635 12.17 19.27 6.46
N VAL A 636 11.17 19.54 5.62
CA VAL A 636 11.31 20.41 4.45
C VAL A 636 10.48 21.67 4.63
N VAL A 637 11.08 22.82 4.35
CA VAL A 637 10.36 24.10 4.29
C VAL A 637 10.18 24.48 2.83
N LEU A 638 8.94 24.73 2.45
CA LEU A 638 8.53 25.13 1.12
C LEU A 638 7.98 26.56 1.16
N ASP A 639 8.27 27.34 0.13
CA ASP A 639 7.58 28.59 -0.16
C ASP A 639 6.09 28.30 -0.39
N GLY A 640 5.21 28.95 0.38
CA GLY A 640 3.77 28.64 0.32
C GLY A 640 3.14 28.93 -1.04
N ALA A 641 3.57 29.99 -1.72
CA ALA A 641 2.95 30.38 -3.00
C ALA A 641 3.39 29.49 -4.17
N THR A 642 4.61 28.95 -4.14
CA THR A 642 5.23 28.27 -5.29
C THR A 642 5.57 26.81 -5.06
N GLY A 643 5.58 26.34 -3.82
CA GLY A 643 6.04 25.00 -3.45
C GLY A 643 7.55 24.78 -3.61
N GLN A 644 8.33 25.85 -3.83
CA GLN A 644 9.78 25.72 -3.95
C GLN A 644 10.41 25.38 -2.61
N VAL A 645 11.34 24.42 -2.62
CA VAL A 645 12.12 24.08 -1.41
C VAL A 645 13.01 25.26 -1.04
N LEU A 646 12.75 25.84 0.14
CA LEU A 646 13.55 26.90 0.74
C LEU A 646 14.71 26.31 1.55
N THR A 647 14.41 25.27 2.35
CA THR A 647 15.44 24.55 3.12
C THR A 647 15.02 23.10 3.39
N THR A 648 16.01 22.27 3.69
CA THR A 648 15.82 20.88 4.12
C THR A 648 16.69 20.63 5.35
N ILE A 649 16.03 20.27 6.45
CA ILE A 649 16.65 19.94 7.72
C ILE A 649 16.75 18.42 7.80
N ASP A 650 17.97 17.90 7.72
CA ASP A 650 18.24 16.47 7.78
C ASP A 650 17.86 15.89 9.15
N GLY A 651 17.10 14.79 9.14
CA GLY A 651 16.67 14.09 10.36
C GLY A 651 17.76 13.20 10.98
N GLY A 652 18.98 13.17 10.44
CA GLY A 652 20.08 12.36 10.95
C GLY A 652 19.83 10.85 10.85
N GLY A 653 19.04 10.42 9.86
CA GLY A 653 18.57 9.04 9.73
C GLY A 653 17.52 8.61 10.77
N LYS A 654 16.90 9.57 11.48
CA LYS A 654 15.76 9.32 12.37
C LYS A 654 14.45 9.53 11.64
N TYR A 655 13.42 8.85 12.13
CA TYR A 655 12.06 8.97 11.63
C TYR A 655 11.45 10.30 12.07
N VAL A 656 11.21 11.20 11.11
CA VAL A 656 10.60 12.51 11.33
C VAL A 656 9.09 12.38 11.14
N ARG A 657 8.38 12.20 12.25
CA ARG A 657 6.93 11.92 12.23
C ARG A 657 6.03 13.13 12.42
N SER A 658 6.54 14.22 12.98
CA SER A 658 5.76 15.41 13.28
C SER A 658 6.65 16.65 13.32
N VAL A 659 6.00 17.81 13.25
CA VAL A 659 6.63 19.13 13.34
C VAL A 659 5.67 20.08 14.06
N THR A 660 6.21 20.97 14.88
CA THR A 660 5.44 22.04 15.54
C THR A 660 6.04 23.39 15.17
N LEU A 661 5.19 24.34 14.78
CA LEU A 661 5.59 25.72 14.50
C LEU A 661 5.15 26.63 15.65
N ALA A 662 6.06 27.47 16.14
CA ALA A 662 5.75 28.47 17.16
C ALA A 662 6.82 29.57 17.21
N ASP A 663 6.42 30.79 17.57
CA ASP A 663 7.37 31.85 17.90
C ASP A 663 7.99 31.55 19.28
N LEU A 664 9.24 31.08 19.28
CA LEU A 664 9.91 30.59 20.48
C LEU A 664 10.67 31.71 21.21
N ASP A 665 11.13 32.73 20.49
CA ASP A 665 11.95 33.81 21.04
C ASP A 665 11.25 35.19 21.10
N GLY A 666 10.03 35.28 20.59
CA GLY A 666 9.18 36.47 20.62
C GLY A 666 9.53 37.50 19.55
N ASP A 667 10.25 37.11 18.49
CA ASP A 667 10.64 38.02 17.40
C ASP A 667 9.56 38.20 16.32
N GLY A 668 8.45 37.47 16.44
CA GLY A 668 7.33 37.50 15.50
C GLY A 668 7.46 36.54 14.32
N LYS A 669 8.52 35.75 14.25
CA LYS A 669 8.69 34.64 13.31
C LYS A 669 8.45 33.33 14.02
N GLN A 670 8.00 32.32 13.29
CA GLN A 670 7.85 30.98 13.86
C GLN A 670 9.12 30.15 13.63
N GLU A 671 9.56 29.48 14.69
CA GLU A 671 10.57 28.44 14.64
C GLU A 671 9.93 27.06 14.45
N ILE A 672 10.79 26.11 14.06
CA ILE A 672 10.44 24.73 13.73
C ILE A 672 10.95 23.82 14.84
N LEU A 673 10.05 23.11 15.52
CA LEU A 673 10.36 22.05 16.49
C LEU A 673 10.24 20.68 15.85
N VAL A 674 11.30 19.88 15.95
CA VAL A 674 11.40 18.54 15.37
C VAL A 674 11.68 17.50 16.47
N PRO A 675 10.68 16.71 16.88
CA PRO A 675 10.85 15.64 17.86
C PRO A 675 11.27 14.33 17.19
N THR A 676 12.48 13.86 17.49
CA THR A 676 13.00 12.55 17.03
C THR A 676 13.61 11.79 18.21
N ASP A 677 14.92 11.56 18.22
CA ASP A 677 15.67 11.02 19.36
C ASP A 677 16.04 12.09 20.40
N ALA A 678 15.92 13.35 19.99
CA ALA A 678 16.00 14.55 20.82
C ALA A 678 14.97 15.56 20.28
N LEU A 679 14.61 16.54 21.10
CA LEU A 679 13.80 17.66 20.65
C LEU A 679 14.72 18.78 20.17
N ARG A 680 14.58 19.17 18.89
CA ARG A 680 15.44 20.18 18.26
C ARG A 680 14.62 21.34 17.76
N ALA A 681 15.14 22.55 17.93
CA ALA A 681 14.55 23.78 17.39
C ALA A 681 15.42 24.35 16.28
N TYR A 682 14.79 24.82 15.22
CA TYR A 682 15.43 25.44 14.05
C TYR A 682 14.70 26.72 13.67
N LYS A 683 15.44 27.67 13.08
CA LYS A 683 14.83 28.77 12.33
C LYS A 683 14.24 28.27 11.01
N GLY A 684 13.39 29.08 10.37
CA GLY A 684 12.83 28.79 9.05
C GLY A 684 13.86 28.56 7.93
N ASP A 685 15.09 29.05 8.07
CA ASP A 685 16.20 28.78 7.13
C ASP A 685 16.95 27.46 7.40
N GLY A 686 16.58 26.74 8.46
CA GLY A 686 17.21 25.49 8.89
C GLY A 686 18.38 25.68 9.86
N THR A 687 18.67 26.91 10.29
CA THR A 687 19.69 27.17 11.32
C THR A 687 19.26 26.58 12.66
N ALA A 688 20.04 25.66 13.21
CA ALA A 688 19.79 25.08 14.53
C ALA A 688 19.88 26.14 15.64
N LEU A 689 18.90 26.15 16.54
CA LEU A 689 18.83 27.04 17.70
C LEU A 689 19.29 26.35 18.98
N TRP A 690 18.62 25.24 19.32
CA TRP A 690 18.95 24.45 20.49
C TRP A 690 18.53 23.00 20.30
N THR A 691 19.13 22.13 21.11
CA THR A 691 18.77 20.71 21.21
C THR A 691 18.57 20.35 22.67
N TYR A 692 17.44 19.72 22.97
CA TYR A 692 17.21 19.08 24.26
C TYR A 692 17.25 17.56 24.08
N ALA A 693 18.20 16.92 24.76
CA ALA A 693 18.32 15.47 24.82
C ALA A 693 17.89 14.97 26.21
N ALA A 694 17.38 13.73 26.26
CA ALA A 694 17.13 13.06 27.53
C ALA A 694 18.42 12.96 28.38
N PRO A 695 18.32 12.87 29.72
CA PRO A 695 19.47 12.80 30.61
C PRO A 695 20.48 11.71 30.23
N ALA A 696 21.76 11.94 30.51
CA ALA A 696 22.79 10.95 30.26
C ALA A 696 22.47 9.63 31.00
N GLY A 697 22.55 8.50 30.28
CA GLY A 697 22.18 7.17 30.80
C GLY A 697 20.75 6.74 30.47
N SER A 698 19.94 7.59 29.83
CA SER A 698 18.57 7.25 29.38
C SER A 698 18.50 6.19 28.26
N GLY A 699 19.62 5.83 27.62
CA GLY A 699 19.61 4.95 26.45
C GLY A 699 19.02 5.63 25.22
N GLU A 700 18.55 4.84 24.26
CA GLU A 700 17.83 5.36 23.10
C GLU A 700 16.39 5.69 23.47
N VAL A 701 15.99 6.94 23.17
CA VAL A 701 14.64 7.45 23.42
C VAL A 701 14.04 7.98 22.13
N VAL A 702 12.72 8.15 22.14
CA VAL A 702 11.95 8.87 21.13
C VAL A 702 11.07 9.90 21.84
N PHE A 703 11.01 11.10 21.29
CA PHE A 703 10.17 12.20 21.78
C PHE A 703 8.77 12.14 21.16
N SER A 704 7.76 12.50 21.95
CA SER A 704 6.39 12.77 21.52
C SER A 704 6.30 14.07 20.72
N ASP A 705 5.11 14.35 20.18
CA ASP A 705 4.77 15.66 19.67
C ASP A 705 4.99 16.72 20.76
N ALA A 706 5.31 17.94 20.33
CA ALA A 706 5.60 19.06 21.22
C ALA A 706 4.53 20.13 21.09
N VAL A 707 4.16 20.74 22.21
CA VAL A 707 3.24 21.87 22.25
C VAL A 707 3.91 23.07 22.87
N VAL A 708 3.70 24.25 22.29
CA VAL A 708 4.24 25.51 22.80
C VAL A 708 3.11 26.34 23.41
N SER A 709 3.30 26.78 24.65
CA SER A 709 2.38 27.69 25.31
C SER A 709 3.13 28.54 26.33
N GLU A 710 2.84 29.84 26.37
CA GLU A 710 3.39 30.80 27.35
C GLU A 710 4.92 30.80 27.44
N GLY A 711 5.61 30.80 26.30
CA GLY A 711 7.07 30.78 26.24
C GLY A 711 7.70 29.49 26.76
N ARG A 712 6.92 28.40 26.79
CA ARG A 712 7.38 27.06 27.17
C ARG A 712 7.10 26.05 26.09
N VAL A 713 8.02 25.11 25.92
CA VAL A 713 7.83 23.92 25.08
C VAL A 713 7.59 22.73 26.00
N PHE A 714 6.44 22.08 25.82
CA PHE A 714 6.08 20.84 26.51
C PHE A 714 6.27 19.66 25.56
N ALA A 715 7.03 18.67 25.99
CA ALA A 715 7.16 17.39 25.29
C ALA A 715 7.36 16.26 26.31
N GLN A 716 7.09 15.02 25.90
CA GLN A 716 7.48 13.83 26.65
C GLN A 716 8.38 12.94 25.79
N TYR A 717 9.07 12.01 26.42
CA TYR A 717 9.88 11.01 25.73
C TYR A 717 9.76 9.65 26.39
N SER A 718 9.99 8.61 25.59
CA SER A 718 9.94 7.22 26.00
C SER A 718 11.15 6.47 25.45
N GLY A 719 11.62 5.46 26.17
CA GLY A 719 12.64 4.53 25.68
C GLY A 719 12.14 3.76 24.47
N ILE A 720 13.05 3.43 23.54
CA ILE A 720 12.70 2.54 22.43
C ILE A 720 12.35 1.15 22.97
N GLY A 721 11.21 0.59 22.54
CA GLY A 721 10.73 -0.71 23.01
C GLY A 721 10.12 -0.70 24.41
N ALA A 722 9.75 0.48 24.95
CA ALA A 722 9.35 0.66 26.35
C ALA A 722 8.33 -0.36 26.88
N MET A 723 7.29 -0.69 26.12
CA MET A 723 6.25 -1.65 26.53
C MET A 723 6.73 -3.11 26.63
N GLN A 724 7.88 -3.43 26.03
CA GLN A 724 8.49 -4.77 26.11
C GLN A 724 9.58 -4.84 27.19
N GLN A 725 9.93 -3.72 27.81
CA GLN A 725 10.98 -3.63 28.82
C GLN A 725 10.40 -3.77 30.22
N ALA A 726 11.15 -4.44 31.11
CA ALA A 726 10.76 -4.56 32.52
C ALA A 726 10.88 -3.23 33.29
N ASP A 727 11.82 -2.38 32.85
CA ASP A 727 12.03 -1.00 33.29
C ASP A 727 12.35 -0.18 32.03
N SER A 728 11.58 0.87 31.77
CA SER A 728 11.85 1.81 30.68
C SER A 728 12.16 3.20 31.20
N VAL A 729 12.73 4.02 30.32
CA VAL A 729 13.00 5.43 30.58
C VAL A 729 11.90 6.26 29.97
N GLN A 730 11.27 7.11 30.77
CA GLN A 730 10.28 8.05 30.29
C GLN A 730 10.24 9.28 31.19
N ASN A 731 9.97 10.44 30.60
CA ASN A 731 9.69 11.65 31.36
C ASN A 731 8.96 12.68 30.49
N GLY A 732 8.40 13.69 31.15
CA GLY A 732 7.82 14.88 30.54
C GLY A 732 8.67 16.08 30.91
N VAL A 733 8.80 17.04 30.01
CA VAL A 733 9.64 18.23 30.20
C VAL A 733 8.95 19.49 29.76
N ALA A 734 9.08 20.53 30.58
CA ALA A 734 8.86 21.90 30.16
C ALA A 734 10.21 22.59 29.96
N LEU A 735 10.40 23.17 28.79
CA LEU A 735 11.62 23.88 28.40
C LEU A 735 11.30 25.37 28.22
N ASP A 736 12.26 26.25 28.52
CA ASP A 736 12.25 27.65 28.07
C ASP A 736 12.23 27.63 26.53
N ALA A 737 11.22 28.21 25.90
CA ALA A 737 11.02 28.10 24.46
C ALA A 737 12.20 28.65 23.65
N ALA A 738 12.73 29.81 24.06
CA ALA A 738 13.83 30.47 23.36
C ALA A 738 15.16 29.72 23.51
N LYS A 739 15.38 29.06 24.67
CA LYS A 739 16.70 28.50 25.02
C LYS A 739 16.78 26.98 24.99
N GLY A 740 15.65 26.28 24.99
CA GLY A 740 15.59 24.83 25.16
C GLY A 740 16.08 24.34 26.53
N THR A 741 16.24 25.24 27.51
CA THR A 741 16.72 24.88 28.85
C THR A 741 15.59 24.32 29.69
N LEU A 742 15.85 23.21 30.38
CA LEU A 742 14.91 22.57 31.28
C LEU A 742 14.42 23.53 32.38
N LEU A 743 13.11 23.71 32.48
CA LEU A 743 12.46 24.45 33.56
C LEU A 743 12.02 23.49 34.67
N TRP A 744 11.36 22.40 34.28
CA TRP A 744 10.96 21.32 35.18
C TRP A 744 10.79 20.01 34.39
N GLN A 745 10.85 18.89 35.10
CA GLN A 745 10.57 17.54 34.60
C GLN A 745 9.41 16.90 35.39
N ALA A 746 8.64 16.04 34.73
CA ALA A 746 7.36 15.55 35.23
C ALA A 746 7.49 14.48 36.33
N ASP A 747 8.52 13.62 36.22
CA ASP A 747 8.78 12.46 37.08
C ASP A 747 7.50 11.65 37.38
N PRO A 748 6.88 11.04 36.34
CA PRO A 748 5.54 10.47 36.44
C PRO A 748 5.50 9.31 37.42
N LYS A 749 4.39 9.23 38.16
CA LYS A 749 4.14 8.16 39.13
C LYS A 749 2.97 7.32 38.67
N ALA A 750 3.14 6.00 38.74
CA ALA A 750 2.09 5.08 38.35
C ALA A 750 0.84 5.28 39.25
N PRO A 751 -0.36 5.31 38.66
CA PRO A 751 -1.61 5.31 39.40
C PRO A 751 -1.81 3.97 40.13
N ALA A 752 -2.77 3.93 41.06
CA ALA A 752 -3.06 2.73 41.85
C ALA A 752 -3.56 1.54 40.98
N GLU A 753 -4.11 1.83 39.82
CA GLU A 753 -4.61 0.89 38.83
C GLU A 753 -3.50 0.14 38.07
N ALA A 754 -2.25 0.63 38.13
CA ALA A 754 -1.12 -0.07 37.53
C ALA A 754 -0.81 -1.35 38.32
N VAL A 755 -0.92 -2.52 37.68
CA VAL A 755 -0.84 -3.82 38.38
C VAL A 755 0.51 -4.10 39.00
N ASP A 756 1.57 -3.47 38.50
CA ASP A 756 2.95 -3.57 39.00
C ASP A 756 3.46 -2.25 39.61
N GLY A 757 2.61 -1.23 39.69
CA GLY A 757 2.97 0.10 40.20
C GLY A 757 4.01 0.83 39.35
N LYS A 758 4.12 0.52 38.04
CA LYS A 758 5.11 1.13 37.15
C LYS A 758 4.47 1.92 36.00
N ILE A 759 5.24 2.92 35.53
CA ILE A 759 5.06 3.53 34.21
C ILE A 759 5.95 2.75 33.22
N HIS A 760 5.37 2.39 32.08
CA HIS A 760 5.96 1.55 31.03
C HIS A 760 6.31 2.33 29.76
N GLY A 761 6.16 3.66 29.77
CA GLY A 761 6.53 4.53 28.66
C GLY A 761 5.67 5.79 28.58
N ALA A 762 5.82 6.51 27.48
CA ALA A 762 5.02 7.68 27.12
C ALA A 762 4.48 7.51 25.70
N LEU A 763 3.25 7.98 25.45
CA LEU A 763 2.66 7.93 24.11
C LEU A 763 3.35 8.98 23.20
N LEU A 764 3.36 8.74 21.88
CA LEU A 764 4.08 9.59 20.93
C LEU A 764 3.18 10.56 20.16
N ASP A 765 1.95 10.14 19.88
CA ASP A 765 1.06 10.83 18.95
C ASP A 765 -0.11 11.48 19.69
N HIS A 766 -0.36 12.75 19.38
CA HIS A 766 -1.31 13.62 20.08
C HIS A 766 -1.24 13.50 21.61
N ALA A 767 -0.03 13.34 22.14
CA ALA A 767 0.18 12.87 23.50
C ALA A 767 0.45 14.01 24.49
N VAL A 768 0.62 15.23 23.96
CA VAL A 768 0.84 16.44 24.72
C VAL A 768 -0.16 17.50 24.26
N TYR A 769 -0.80 18.17 25.20
CA TYR A 769 -1.76 19.24 24.89
C TYR A 769 -1.67 20.36 25.92
N ALA A 770 -1.78 21.60 25.48
CA ALA A 770 -1.84 22.77 26.36
C ALA A 770 -2.85 23.76 25.79
N SER A 771 -3.67 24.31 26.66
CA SER A 771 -4.65 25.33 26.27
C SER A 771 -5.08 26.11 27.51
N PRO A 772 -5.25 27.44 27.40
CA PRO A 772 -5.77 28.25 28.49
C PRO A 772 -7.22 27.92 28.86
N LYS A 773 -7.91 27.13 28.02
CA LYS A 773 -9.28 26.68 28.25
C LYS A 773 -9.36 25.37 29.03
N ILE A 774 -8.22 24.74 29.34
CA ILE A 774 -8.21 23.58 30.24
C ILE A 774 -8.61 24.10 31.64
N PRO A 775 -9.64 23.54 32.28
CA PRO A 775 -10.27 24.13 33.47
C PRO A 775 -9.50 23.83 34.77
N TYR A 776 -8.17 23.93 34.69
CA TYR A 776 -7.21 23.68 35.75
C TYR A 776 -6.10 24.75 35.68
N ALA A 777 -5.34 24.91 36.77
CA ALA A 777 -4.17 25.80 36.84
C ALA A 777 -4.42 27.26 36.40
N ASP A 778 -5.63 27.78 36.55
CA ASP A 778 -6.00 29.16 36.16
C ASP A 778 -5.62 29.53 34.71
N GLY A 779 -5.79 28.60 33.77
CA GLY A 779 -5.46 28.79 32.35
C GLY A 779 -4.01 28.48 31.98
N HIS A 780 -3.24 27.90 32.89
CA HIS A 780 -1.87 27.48 32.64
C HIS A 780 -1.71 25.95 32.53
N ALA A 781 -2.80 25.22 32.36
CA ALA A 781 -2.78 23.77 32.41
C ALA A 781 -2.27 23.14 31.09
N MET A 782 -1.69 21.95 31.24
CA MET A 782 -1.19 21.11 30.16
C MET A 782 -1.42 19.63 30.46
N VAL A 783 -1.23 18.77 29.46
CA VAL A 783 -1.50 17.33 29.50
C VAL A 783 -0.26 16.55 29.07
N TYR A 784 0.02 15.46 29.81
CA TYR A 784 0.89 14.36 29.36
C TYR A 784 0.15 13.03 29.40
N THR A 785 0.56 12.11 28.53
CA THR A 785 -0.05 10.79 28.39
C THR A 785 0.98 9.66 28.53
N TRP A 786 0.88 8.92 29.63
CA TRP A 786 1.79 7.82 30.00
C TRP A 786 1.22 6.46 29.66
N LEU A 787 2.07 5.43 29.66
CA LEU A 787 1.68 4.05 29.49
C LEU A 787 1.87 3.26 30.79
N ILE A 788 0.90 2.42 31.13
CA ILE A 788 0.95 1.50 32.27
C ILE A 788 0.48 0.11 31.85
N SER A 789 0.71 -0.88 32.71
CA SER A 789 0.04 -2.19 32.61
C SER A 789 -1.16 -2.20 33.57
N ALA A 790 -2.37 -2.39 33.05
CA ALA A 790 -3.59 -2.41 33.87
C ALA A 790 -4.64 -3.38 33.31
N VAL A 791 -5.62 -3.75 34.15
CA VAL A 791 -6.79 -4.53 33.71
C VAL A 791 -7.84 -3.58 33.14
N PRO A 792 -8.26 -3.74 31.86
CA PRO A 792 -9.26 -2.88 31.24
C PRO A 792 -10.57 -2.82 32.05
N GLY A 793 -11.13 -1.61 32.19
CA GLY A 793 -12.45 -1.41 32.82
C GLY A 793 -12.52 -1.72 34.32
N GLY A 794 -11.38 -1.96 35.01
CA GLY A 794 -11.37 -2.19 36.46
C GLY A 794 -12.11 -3.45 36.90
N ILE A 795 -12.23 -4.47 36.03
CA ILE A 795 -12.92 -5.73 36.33
C ILE A 795 -12.25 -6.42 37.52
N SER A 796 -12.89 -6.35 38.68
CA SER A 796 -12.41 -7.00 39.90
C SER A 796 -12.53 -8.52 39.80
N GLY A 797 -11.42 -9.24 40.00
CA GLY A 797 -11.39 -10.71 40.03
C GLY A 797 -10.97 -11.39 38.72
N GLY A 798 -10.66 -10.63 37.67
CA GLY A 798 -9.90 -11.16 36.52
C GLY A 798 -8.46 -11.45 36.95
N GLY A 799 -7.94 -12.64 36.65
CA GLY A 799 -6.53 -12.95 36.89
C GLY A 799 -5.57 -12.04 36.11
N THR A 800 -4.27 -12.27 36.26
CA THR A 800 -3.21 -11.57 35.49
C THR A 800 -3.34 -11.73 33.97
N ASP A 801 -4.22 -12.62 33.51
CA ASP A 801 -4.45 -12.97 32.11
C ASP A 801 -5.16 -11.85 31.31
N LEU A 802 -5.73 -10.84 31.98
CA LEU A 802 -6.41 -9.69 31.35
C LEU A 802 -5.58 -8.39 31.38
N VAL A 803 -4.33 -8.45 31.83
CA VAL A 803 -3.45 -7.27 31.88
C VAL A 803 -3.08 -6.84 30.46
N SER A 804 -3.25 -5.56 30.16
CA SER A 804 -2.88 -4.98 28.87
C SER A 804 -2.28 -3.58 29.04
N PRO A 805 -1.52 -3.07 28.05
CA PRO A 805 -1.08 -1.69 28.04
C PRO A 805 -2.27 -0.72 28.05
N MET A 806 -2.24 0.25 28.95
CA MET A 806 -3.25 1.30 29.09
C MET A 806 -2.59 2.68 29.15
N SER A 807 -3.29 3.69 28.65
CA SER A 807 -2.92 5.09 28.70
C SER A 807 -3.38 5.75 30.00
N VAL A 808 -2.55 6.64 30.52
CA VAL A 808 -2.84 7.48 31.69
C VAL A 808 -2.67 8.93 31.30
N THR A 809 -3.74 9.68 31.41
CA THR A 809 -3.78 11.11 31.15
C THR A 809 -3.54 11.87 32.46
N GLU A 810 -2.57 12.78 32.44
CA GLU A 810 -2.25 13.66 33.57
C GLU A 810 -2.42 15.12 33.17
N ILE A 811 -3.28 15.83 33.89
CA ILE A 811 -3.42 17.29 33.78
C ILE A 811 -2.49 17.92 34.81
N ARG A 812 -1.62 18.82 34.37
CA ARG A 812 -0.59 19.46 35.20
C ARG A 812 -0.64 20.98 35.09
N ASP A 813 -0.17 21.67 36.12
CA ASP A 813 0.17 23.10 36.02
C ASP A 813 1.42 23.25 35.15
N GLY A 814 1.30 23.86 33.97
CA GLY A 814 2.40 24.01 33.02
C GLY A 814 3.57 24.86 33.54
N ARG A 815 3.38 25.63 34.62
CA ARG A 815 4.43 26.47 35.20
C ARG A 815 5.30 25.69 36.18
N THR A 816 4.71 24.76 36.92
CA THR A 816 5.37 24.05 38.04
C THR A 816 5.56 22.56 37.80
N GLY A 817 4.81 21.96 36.87
CA GLY A 817 4.73 20.53 36.64
C GLY A 817 3.86 19.77 37.65
N GLU A 818 3.19 20.47 38.59
CA GLU A 818 2.33 19.85 39.60
C GLU A 818 1.18 19.07 38.95
N VAL A 819 0.97 17.81 39.35
CA VAL A 819 -0.17 17.00 38.91
C VAL A 819 -1.43 17.48 39.60
N LEU A 820 -2.40 17.93 38.81
CA LEU A 820 -3.69 18.43 39.29
C LEU A 820 -4.79 17.40 39.12
N HIS A 821 -4.66 16.51 38.13
CA HIS A 821 -5.58 15.42 37.87
C HIS A 821 -4.89 14.26 37.16
N GLN A 822 -5.29 13.03 37.44
CA GLN A 822 -4.74 11.82 36.81
C GLN A 822 -5.87 10.82 36.54
N LYS A 823 -5.92 10.25 35.33
CA LYS A 823 -6.96 9.31 34.93
C LYS A 823 -6.44 8.24 33.97
N VAL A 824 -6.76 6.98 34.25
CA VAL A 824 -6.60 5.89 33.26
C VAL A 824 -7.72 6.04 32.22
N ALA A 825 -7.33 6.19 30.96
CA ALA A 825 -8.25 6.48 29.86
C ALA A 825 -8.63 5.21 29.10
N GLY A 826 -7.76 4.72 28.22
CA GLY A 826 -8.02 3.57 27.35
C GLY A 826 -6.74 2.84 26.93
N GLY A 827 -6.80 1.96 25.94
CA GLY A 827 -5.59 1.38 25.36
C GLY A 827 -4.75 2.44 24.61
N PRO A 828 -3.42 2.27 24.49
CA PRO A 828 -2.56 3.22 23.77
C PRO A 828 -3.02 3.48 22.33
N TRP A 829 -3.51 2.44 21.66
CA TRP A 829 -3.96 2.49 20.26
C TRP A 829 -5.42 2.92 20.10
N SER A 830 -6.08 3.20 21.22
CA SER A 830 -7.41 3.80 21.23
C SER A 830 -7.35 5.30 21.44
N HIS A 831 -6.21 5.87 21.85
CA HIS A 831 -6.03 7.31 22.00
C HIS A 831 -6.15 8.01 20.64
N GLY A 832 -6.93 9.08 20.61
CA GLY A 832 -7.13 9.92 19.45
C GLY A 832 -6.38 11.24 19.57
N ASN A 833 -7.01 12.18 20.27
CA ASN A 833 -6.46 13.51 20.50
C ASN A 833 -7.13 14.20 21.69
N PHE A 834 -6.55 15.33 22.11
CA PHE A 834 -7.16 16.26 23.04
C PHE A 834 -7.66 17.52 22.32
N PHE A 835 -8.75 18.10 22.82
CA PHE A 835 -9.26 19.37 22.31
C PHE A 835 -10.05 20.13 23.39
N THR A 836 -10.23 21.43 23.18
CA THR A 836 -11.03 22.32 24.04
C THR A 836 -11.98 23.15 23.20
N GLY A 837 -13.15 23.47 23.75
CA GLY A 837 -14.19 24.24 23.06
C GLY A 837 -14.34 25.67 23.59
N GLU A 838 -15.54 26.04 23.99
CA GLU A 838 -15.86 27.30 24.67
C GLU A 838 -15.67 27.16 26.19
N ASP A 839 -15.74 28.28 26.90
CA ASP A 839 -15.64 28.29 28.36
C ASP A 839 -16.73 27.41 28.97
N GLY A 840 -16.32 26.43 29.79
CA GLY A 840 -17.21 25.48 30.45
C GLY A 840 -17.30 24.12 29.77
N ASP A 841 -16.81 23.94 28.55
CA ASP A 841 -16.72 22.62 27.91
C ASP A 841 -15.64 21.74 28.56
N GLY A 842 -14.68 22.34 29.26
CA GLY A 842 -13.55 21.62 29.84
C GLY A 842 -12.60 21.01 28.80
N LEU A 843 -11.70 20.14 29.27
CA LEU A 843 -10.79 19.39 28.40
C LEU A 843 -11.50 18.14 27.89
N GLN A 844 -11.45 17.93 26.58
CA GLN A 844 -11.94 16.72 25.93
C GLN A 844 -10.77 15.80 25.57
N GLU A 845 -10.92 14.52 25.86
CA GLU A 845 -10.05 13.44 25.39
C GLU A 845 -10.87 12.50 24.51
N MET A 846 -10.45 12.34 23.26
CA MET A 846 -11.00 11.33 22.37
C MET A 846 -10.23 10.02 22.53
N GLY A 847 -10.95 8.96 22.87
CA GLY A 847 -10.54 7.58 22.61
C GLY A 847 -11.46 6.92 21.58
N PHE A 848 -11.16 5.69 21.15
CA PHE A 848 -11.95 4.98 20.14
C PHE A 848 -13.45 4.89 20.50
N GLY A 849 -14.25 5.77 19.90
CA GLY A 849 -15.69 5.91 20.16
C GLY A 849 -16.07 6.37 21.58
N VAL A 850 -15.11 6.81 22.41
CA VAL A 850 -15.36 7.22 23.80
C VAL A 850 -14.76 8.61 24.03
N LEU A 851 -15.61 9.57 24.38
CA LEU A 851 -15.17 10.90 24.78
C LEU A 851 -15.13 10.98 26.30
N ARG A 852 -14.02 11.49 26.85
CA ARG A 852 -13.90 11.86 28.27
C ARG A 852 -13.78 13.37 28.39
N GLN A 853 -14.51 13.92 29.35
CA GLN A 853 -14.54 15.35 29.67
C GLN A 853 -14.00 15.57 31.08
N TYR A 854 -13.03 16.47 31.23
CA TYR A 854 -12.43 16.86 32.51
C TYR A 854 -12.84 18.29 32.88
N LEU A 855 -13.41 18.47 34.07
CA LEU A 855 -14.03 19.73 34.51
C LEU A 855 -13.33 20.38 35.72
N ALA A 856 -13.57 21.68 35.91
CA ALA A 856 -13.11 22.45 37.08
C ALA A 856 -13.68 21.82 38.38
N GLY A 857 -12.86 21.08 39.10
CA GLY A 857 -13.25 20.38 40.33
C GLY A 857 -12.84 18.91 40.41
N GLY A 858 -12.21 18.37 39.37
CA GLY A 858 -11.80 16.95 39.34
C GLY A 858 -12.91 15.99 38.95
N GLU A 859 -14.05 16.51 38.45
CA GLU A 859 -15.12 15.68 37.92
C GLU A 859 -14.76 15.21 36.50
N ASP A 860 -14.78 13.89 36.31
CA ASP A 860 -14.66 13.25 35.01
C ASP A 860 -16.03 12.81 34.52
N ARG A 861 -16.39 13.23 33.31
CA ARG A 861 -17.56 12.73 32.61
C ARG A 861 -17.16 11.95 31.38
N TRP A 862 -18.05 11.13 30.87
CA TRP A 862 -17.82 10.36 29.66
C TRP A 862 -19.09 10.24 28.84
N THR A 863 -18.93 9.96 27.56
CA THR A 863 -20.01 9.51 26.68
C THR A 863 -19.41 8.59 25.61
N SER A 864 -20.24 7.83 24.89
CA SER A 864 -19.76 7.03 23.76
C SER A 864 -20.67 7.14 22.53
N VAL A 865 -20.11 6.86 21.36
CA VAL A 865 -20.78 7.02 20.06
C VAL A 865 -20.80 5.72 19.24
N THR A 866 -21.81 5.54 18.40
CA THR A 866 -22.02 4.31 17.60
C THR A 866 -21.15 4.22 16.36
N ALA A 867 -20.86 5.36 15.69
CA ALA A 867 -19.84 5.43 14.66
C ALA A 867 -18.54 5.91 15.35
N PRO A 868 -17.62 4.98 15.71
CA PRO A 868 -16.54 5.29 16.64
C PRO A 868 -15.61 6.36 16.07
N LEU A 869 -15.60 7.54 16.69
CA LEU A 869 -14.64 8.58 16.39
C LEU A 869 -13.23 8.11 16.78
N ARG A 870 -12.27 8.43 15.91
CA ARG A 870 -10.84 8.18 16.12
C ARG A 870 -10.15 9.42 16.66
N THR A 871 -10.38 10.55 16.01
CA THR A 871 -9.99 11.89 16.44
C THR A 871 -11.20 12.81 16.30
N ALA A 872 -11.27 13.91 17.06
CA ALA A 872 -12.39 14.85 16.97
C ALA A 872 -12.01 16.28 17.37
N GLN A 873 -12.91 17.20 17.00
CA GLN A 873 -12.86 18.58 17.41
C GLN A 873 -14.26 19.21 17.39
N PHE A 874 -14.37 20.40 17.98
CA PHE A 874 -15.53 21.26 17.78
C PHE A 874 -15.34 22.14 16.55
N ILE A 875 -16.39 22.30 15.76
CA ILE A 875 -16.44 23.21 14.61
C ILE A 875 -17.68 24.12 14.67
N THR A 876 -17.63 25.22 13.94
CA THR A 876 -18.75 26.06 13.53
C THR A 876 -19.38 25.49 12.26
N GLY A 877 -20.40 24.65 12.44
CA GLY A 877 -21.15 24.03 11.35
C GLY A 877 -22.20 24.94 10.70
N PRO A 878 -23.12 24.35 9.91
CA PRO A 878 -24.19 25.07 9.22
C PRO A 878 -24.99 25.99 10.14
N ASP A 879 -25.41 27.14 9.62
CA ASP A 879 -26.10 28.21 10.36
C ASP A 879 -25.34 28.76 11.58
N GLY A 880 -24.03 28.50 11.69
CA GLY A 880 -23.20 28.89 12.83
C GLY A 880 -23.37 27.96 14.05
N LYS A 881 -23.99 26.80 13.87
CA LYS A 881 -24.21 25.83 14.95
C LYS A 881 -22.88 25.15 15.31
N LYS A 882 -22.54 25.12 16.60
CA LYS A 882 -21.44 24.31 17.12
C LYS A 882 -21.71 22.81 16.90
N LEU A 883 -20.77 22.09 16.33
CA LEU A 883 -20.84 20.64 16.10
C LEU A 883 -19.61 19.94 16.70
N LEU A 884 -19.80 18.71 17.15
CA LEU A 884 -18.70 17.78 17.42
C LEU A 884 -18.51 16.93 16.16
N VAL A 885 -17.34 16.98 15.54
CA VAL A 885 -17.04 16.25 14.31
C VAL A 885 -15.74 15.47 14.43
N GLY A 886 -15.58 14.48 13.58
CA GLY A 886 -14.29 13.86 13.39
C GLY A 886 -14.31 12.68 12.45
N GLY A 887 -13.15 12.05 12.36
CA GLY A 887 -12.91 10.88 11.54
C GLY A 887 -13.43 9.60 12.20
N VAL A 888 -14.02 8.72 11.39
CA VAL A 888 -14.46 7.38 11.79
C VAL A 888 -13.85 6.34 10.87
N GLU A 889 -13.95 5.06 11.23
CA GLU A 889 -13.61 3.98 10.30
C GLU A 889 -14.48 4.07 9.03
N GLY A 890 -13.87 4.44 7.91
CA GLY A 890 -14.55 4.56 6.63
C GLY A 890 -15.29 5.88 6.42
N GLY A 891 -14.80 7.00 7.00
CA GLY A 891 -15.22 8.35 6.61
C GLY A 891 -15.30 9.34 7.76
N LEU A 892 -16.41 10.08 7.83
CA LEU A 892 -16.62 11.19 8.76
C LEU A 892 -17.96 11.08 9.49
N ALA A 893 -18.03 11.63 10.70
CA ALA A 893 -19.28 11.75 11.44
C ALA A 893 -19.39 13.10 12.17
N ALA A 894 -20.64 13.54 12.35
CA ALA A 894 -21.02 14.72 13.13
C ALA A 894 -22.02 14.33 14.23
N TYR A 895 -21.88 14.97 15.37
CA TYR A 895 -22.68 14.77 16.59
C TYR A 895 -23.11 16.11 17.17
N ASP A 896 -24.22 16.10 17.92
CA ASP A 896 -24.62 17.27 18.70
C ASP A 896 -23.68 17.40 19.92
N PRO A 897 -23.03 18.55 20.17
CA PRO A 897 -22.17 18.72 21.34
C PRO A 897 -22.86 18.47 22.68
N ALA A 898 -24.20 18.50 22.73
CA ALA A 898 -24.97 18.23 23.96
C ALA A 898 -24.76 16.81 24.51
N ILE A 899 -24.27 15.86 23.71
CA ILE A 899 -23.97 14.50 24.17
C ILE A 899 -22.74 14.43 25.09
N VAL A 900 -21.88 15.45 25.05
CA VAL A 900 -20.59 15.43 25.75
C VAL A 900 -20.82 15.33 27.26
N GLY A 901 -20.31 14.25 27.86
CA GLY A 901 -20.31 14.04 29.30
C GLY A 901 -21.67 13.64 29.91
N ASP A 902 -22.65 13.25 29.10
CA ASP A 902 -23.98 12.88 29.58
C ASP A 902 -24.07 11.49 30.24
N GLY A 903 -23.01 10.70 30.17
CA GLY A 903 -22.91 9.35 30.75
C GLY A 903 -23.66 8.28 29.97
N ASN A 904 -24.19 8.59 28.77
CA ASN A 904 -24.89 7.63 27.94
C ASN A 904 -23.92 6.82 27.08
N ALA A 905 -24.31 5.57 26.84
CA ALA A 905 -23.62 4.70 25.90
C ALA A 905 -24.32 4.74 24.54
N PHE A 906 -23.54 4.88 23.46
CA PHE A 906 -23.95 4.68 22.07
C PHE A 906 -24.87 5.75 21.47
N HIS A 907 -24.41 7.00 21.46
CA HIS A 907 -25.04 8.06 20.68
C HIS A 907 -24.92 7.85 19.18
N SER A 908 -26.01 8.11 18.46
CA SER A 908 -26.01 8.08 16.99
C SER A 908 -25.53 9.41 16.42
N SER A 909 -24.82 9.36 15.30
CA SER A 909 -24.41 10.56 14.58
C SER A 909 -25.63 11.30 14.05
N ILE A 910 -25.62 12.63 14.12
CA ILE A 910 -26.63 13.48 13.48
C ILE A 910 -26.35 13.71 11.99
N GLY A 911 -25.15 13.32 11.52
CA GLY A 911 -24.76 13.31 10.11
C GLY A 911 -23.48 12.51 9.91
N SER A 912 -23.28 11.95 8.71
CA SER A 912 -22.04 11.24 8.37
C SER A 912 -21.78 11.24 6.87
N ALA A 913 -20.53 10.94 6.49
CA ALA A 913 -20.12 10.69 5.12
C ALA A 913 -19.33 9.38 5.04
N ASN A 914 -19.68 8.52 4.08
CA ASN A 914 -18.96 7.28 3.84
C ASN A 914 -17.83 7.52 2.82
N ALA A 915 -16.61 7.18 3.22
CA ALA A 915 -15.44 7.08 2.36
C ALA A 915 -14.55 5.97 2.96
N ARG A 916 -14.62 4.74 2.44
CA ARG A 916 -14.05 3.54 3.09
C ARG A 916 -12.56 3.63 3.43
N GLY A 917 -11.78 4.28 2.57
CA GLY A 917 -10.35 4.53 2.82
C GLY A 917 -10.07 5.73 3.72
N GLY A 918 -11.10 6.41 4.22
CA GLY A 918 -11.01 7.62 5.03
C GLY A 918 -11.04 7.31 6.52
N ARG A 919 -10.21 8.03 7.28
CA ARG A 919 -10.21 8.00 8.75
C ARG A 919 -9.71 9.30 9.35
N ASP A 920 -8.77 9.97 8.69
CA ASP A 920 -8.29 11.29 9.10
C ASP A 920 -9.12 12.39 8.43
N TYR A 921 -8.96 13.63 8.90
CA TYR A 921 -9.74 14.74 8.36
C TYR A 921 -9.07 16.10 8.60
N LEU A 922 -9.52 17.08 7.82
CA LEU A 922 -9.30 18.51 8.06
C LEU A 922 -10.66 19.20 8.09
N ALA A 923 -10.92 20.03 9.11
CA ALA A 923 -12.04 20.97 9.07
C ALA A 923 -11.51 22.39 8.87
N VAL A 924 -12.10 23.11 7.92
CA VAL A 924 -11.60 24.41 7.48
C VAL A 924 -12.71 25.17 6.75
N ASP A 925 -12.77 26.49 6.95
CA ASP A 925 -13.62 27.41 6.19
C ASP A 925 -12.96 27.70 4.83
N LEU A 926 -13.35 26.94 3.80
CA LEU A 926 -12.72 27.03 2.47
C LEU A 926 -13.28 28.18 1.62
N ASP A 927 -14.52 28.61 1.88
CA ASP A 927 -15.16 29.68 1.11
C ASP A 927 -15.16 31.06 1.81
N GLY A 928 -14.74 31.11 3.07
CA GLY A 928 -14.60 32.31 3.89
C GLY A 928 -15.92 32.79 4.49
N ASP A 929 -16.93 31.92 4.62
CA ASP A 929 -18.25 32.27 5.11
C ASP A 929 -18.39 32.19 6.65
N GLY A 930 -17.32 31.82 7.34
CA GLY A 930 -17.25 31.65 8.79
C GLY A 930 -17.75 30.29 9.29
N LYS A 931 -18.01 29.32 8.40
CA LYS A 931 -18.40 27.94 8.74
C LYS A 931 -17.39 26.97 8.16
N GLU A 932 -17.03 25.93 8.91
CA GLU A 932 -16.08 24.96 8.40
C GLU A 932 -16.76 23.90 7.50
N GLU A 933 -16.10 23.62 6.38
CA GLU A 933 -16.27 22.39 5.62
C GLU A 933 -15.36 21.28 6.14
N MET A 934 -15.65 20.05 5.72
CA MET A 934 -14.91 18.86 6.14
C MET A 934 -14.22 18.22 4.94
N ILE A 935 -12.93 17.92 5.06
CA ILE A 935 -12.18 17.13 4.11
C ILE A 935 -11.87 15.79 4.77
N SER A 936 -12.34 14.69 4.17
CA SER A 936 -11.93 13.34 4.56
C SER A 936 -10.57 13.02 3.95
N LEU A 937 -9.66 12.51 4.77
CA LEU A 937 -8.30 12.11 4.42
C LEU A 937 -8.09 10.61 4.70
N ASN A 938 -7.08 10.04 4.05
CA ASN A 938 -6.68 8.65 4.27
C ASN A 938 -5.92 8.47 5.59
N TYR A 939 -5.78 7.23 6.06
CA TYR A 939 -5.05 6.93 7.29
C TYR A 939 -3.61 6.47 7.02
N ASP A 940 -2.64 7.00 7.77
CA ASP A 940 -1.26 6.51 7.74
C ASP A 940 -1.06 5.23 8.55
N ALA A 941 -1.59 4.11 8.04
CA ALA A 941 -1.49 2.81 8.69
C ALA A 941 -0.03 2.37 8.90
N LEU A 942 0.88 2.68 7.97
CA LEU A 942 2.28 2.28 8.05
C LEU A 942 3.07 3.18 9.01
N GLY A 943 2.91 4.49 8.93
CA GLY A 943 3.57 5.43 9.82
C GLY A 943 3.13 5.27 11.27
N VAL A 944 1.84 5.03 11.53
CA VAL A 944 1.35 4.72 12.88
C VAL A 944 1.89 3.38 13.36
N ASN A 945 1.96 2.35 12.50
CA ASN A 945 2.59 1.08 12.87
C ASN A 945 4.08 1.24 13.22
N ARG A 946 4.80 2.10 12.49
CA ARG A 946 6.22 2.44 12.78
C ARG A 946 6.35 3.16 14.12
N ALA A 947 5.50 4.15 14.40
CA ALA A 947 5.47 4.84 15.69
C ALA A 947 5.13 3.87 16.85
N ALA A 948 4.16 2.97 16.66
CA ALA A 948 3.82 1.95 17.63
C ALA A 948 5.00 0.99 17.90
N LYS A 949 5.73 0.58 16.86
CA LYS A 949 6.93 -0.28 16.98
C LYS A 949 8.03 0.40 17.78
N MET A 950 8.18 1.73 17.71
CA MET A 950 9.15 2.46 18.53
C MET A 950 8.91 2.29 20.03
N LEU A 951 7.67 2.06 20.46
CA LEU A 951 7.33 1.77 21.86
C LEU A 951 7.35 0.28 22.19
N GLY A 952 7.63 -0.60 21.22
CA GLY A 952 7.56 -2.06 21.37
C GLY A 952 6.18 -2.65 21.09
N GLY A 953 5.29 -1.89 20.43
CA GLY A 953 3.98 -2.36 19.97
C GLY A 953 3.93 -2.68 18.48
N GLY A 954 2.71 -2.77 17.95
CA GLY A 954 2.43 -2.89 16.53
C GLY A 954 0.93 -2.77 16.28
N VAL A 955 0.54 -1.91 15.33
CA VAL A 955 -0.86 -1.67 14.94
C VAL A 955 -0.88 -1.48 13.44
N LEU A 956 -1.25 -2.51 12.71
CA LEU A 956 -1.43 -2.44 11.26
C LEU A 956 -2.89 -2.77 10.94
N SER A 957 -3.62 -1.75 10.49
CA SER A 957 -5.02 -1.85 10.08
C SER A 957 -5.11 -1.28 8.67
N ILE A 958 -5.06 -2.17 7.68
CA ILE A 958 -5.16 -1.82 6.26
C ILE A 958 -6.59 -2.12 5.82
N ASP A 959 -7.24 -1.17 5.15
CA ASP A 959 -8.52 -1.40 4.50
C ASP A 959 -8.37 -1.61 2.99
N ASN A 960 -9.43 -2.19 2.41
CA ASN A 960 -9.51 -2.52 0.98
C ASN A 960 -10.32 -1.49 0.19
N GLY A 961 -10.71 -0.37 0.79
CA GLY A 961 -11.54 0.66 0.17
C GLY A 961 -10.83 1.41 -0.94
N ILE A 962 -11.60 2.23 -1.66
CA ILE A 962 -11.03 3.26 -2.52
C ILE A 962 -10.51 4.37 -1.60
N HIS A 963 -9.24 4.74 -1.78
CA HIS A 963 -8.61 5.79 -1.01
C HIS A 963 -8.71 7.10 -1.78
N GLN A 964 -9.30 8.09 -1.12
CA GLN A 964 -9.60 9.36 -1.75
C GLN A 964 -9.66 10.47 -0.71
N MET A 965 -9.12 11.63 -1.06
CA MET A 965 -9.41 12.87 -0.35
C MET A 965 -10.73 13.42 -0.88
N THR A 966 -11.74 13.57 -0.03
CA THR A 966 -13.07 14.10 -0.43
C THR A 966 -13.46 15.29 0.40
N THR A 967 -13.79 16.39 -0.27
CA THR A 967 -14.28 17.62 0.36
C THR A 967 -15.79 17.59 0.46
N TYR A 968 -16.34 17.91 1.63
CA TYR A 968 -17.76 17.92 1.94
C TYR A 968 -18.22 19.28 2.44
N LYS A 969 -19.28 19.80 1.82
CA LYS A 969 -20.06 20.91 2.36
C LYS A 969 -21.10 20.37 3.35
N LEU A 970 -21.22 21.03 4.50
CA LEU A 970 -22.23 20.71 5.50
C LEU A 970 -23.47 21.59 5.32
N SER A 971 -24.67 21.03 5.53
CA SER A 971 -25.94 21.77 5.49
C SER A 971 -27.00 21.21 6.42
#